data_AF-A0A930MEU4-F1
#
_entry.id   AF-A0A930MEU4-F1
#
_cell.length_a   1.000
_cell.length_b   1.000
_cell.length_c   1.000
_cell.angle_alpha   90.00
_cell.angle_beta   90.00
_cell.angle_gamma   90.00
#
_symmetry.space_group_name_H-M   'P 1'
#
loop_
_entity.id
_entity.type
_entity.pdbx_description
1 polymer ?
#
loop_
_entity_poly.entity_id
_entity_poly.type
_entity_poly.pdbx_seq_one_letter_code
_entity_poly.pdbx_strand_id
1 'polypeptide(L)'
;AYDDDFLAQLAAYREAAPASERADIFAAKYLLHHGDAENAAICAERARARRPLNAEIWKLLATAYKALGRESDAAAMQGHLYGLYGAPMPSLDMGSSTLTEALDRLSLAMGTCLNLPTATSRAYVENGELLFRPDIFVGEALPLTMPEGSASFWGGIYAENACLSDQSYVLTDLRHEHSFSRHGYHDFFFDLQKAQEVRGTVSIQLPPGEEAIIPIAGTAPEQPLAVTTASDGTQETCLGKWSFNFFRFSENATLHAPADSPYTVGTPIRLGHSPRRRKLVLSIFVDALSWAIARPYAETHLPNIMRFFSRGTIFDQQFSSSEYTLPAYPAIETGYYPHHTNIFNLRVGYELPLRMPTIAERMKGLGYHCAAPMATTQGIAHGLLRGFDRVIAAGWTLHTAVGVDSVLRHIDAFDETDQFLFLYLLDVHPYNARWFKCDTAVEAHLPLAERFFPHDSDVASVRLPNLRIYQEQYLEQMRQTDRTLGLLFSYLEQHFNEDEYLINLYSDHGIPMFGDTIGGSIDILSERSTSATWMMRGAGVPAGTVVHDLTSTVDIYPTLGHLCGFPVNDDIDGRLPAVFGGSPRDAVYSASQYPGQTYKLAVRTHDHTMRVETQEPVDEDGTVDFMITRAGIYPRGHELDENYVVDSAELRAFFCPRARDFVREIANNGEFWPSMRAARPEWFGGQP
;
A
#
# COMPACT_ATOMS: atom_id res chain seq x y z
N ALA A 1 -20.41 -2.79 39.32
CA ALA A 1 -20.27 -2.69 37.84
C ALA A 1 -19.06 -3.47 37.35
N TYR A 2 -17.89 -3.34 37.98
CA TYR A 2 -16.73 -4.20 37.76
C TYR A 2 -16.46 -5.07 38.99
N ASP A 3 -17.45 -5.91 39.32
CA ASP A 3 -17.49 -6.83 40.47
C ASP A 3 -17.43 -8.30 40.00
N ASP A 4 -17.59 -9.27 40.92
CA ASP A 4 -17.52 -10.70 40.61
C ASP A 4 -18.62 -11.15 39.64
N ASP A 5 -19.81 -10.53 39.70
CA ASP A 5 -20.91 -10.80 38.78
C ASP A 5 -20.55 -10.39 37.34
N PHE A 6 -19.85 -9.26 37.18
CA PHE A 6 -19.31 -8.84 35.88
C PHE A 6 -18.30 -9.86 35.32
N LEU A 7 -17.39 -10.39 36.16
CA LEU A 7 -16.42 -11.39 35.73
C LEU A 7 -17.11 -12.69 35.29
N ALA A 8 -18.15 -13.12 35.99
CA ALA A 8 -18.94 -14.29 35.61
C ALA A 8 -19.63 -14.09 34.24
N GLN A 9 -20.21 -12.91 34.00
CA GLN A 9 -20.81 -12.58 32.69
C GLN A 9 -19.77 -12.48 31.58
N LEU A 10 -18.61 -11.90 31.87
CA LEU A 10 -17.51 -11.80 30.92
C LEU A 10 -16.96 -13.17 30.50
N ALA A 11 -16.83 -14.10 31.45
CA ALA A 11 -16.44 -15.47 31.18
C ALA A 11 -17.46 -16.16 30.26
N ALA A 12 -18.76 -16.05 30.57
CA ALA A 12 -19.83 -16.60 29.74
C ALA A 12 -19.84 -15.99 28.32
N TYR A 13 -19.61 -14.67 28.20
CA TYR A 13 -19.51 -14.01 26.89
C TYR A 13 -18.33 -14.53 26.07
N ARG A 14 -17.15 -14.69 26.69
CA ARG A 14 -15.95 -15.19 26.01
C ARG A 14 -16.13 -16.63 25.53
N GLU A 15 -16.86 -17.46 26.27
CA GLU A 15 -17.22 -18.82 25.83
C GLU A 15 -18.20 -18.80 24.65
N ALA A 16 -19.20 -17.91 24.68
CA ALA A 16 -20.21 -17.80 23.63
C ALA A 16 -19.66 -17.19 22.32
N ALA A 17 -18.71 -16.27 22.41
CA ALA A 17 -18.15 -15.53 21.27
C ALA A 17 -16.61 -15.40 21.34
N PRO A 18 -15.86 -16.52 21.24
CA PRO A 18 -14.41 -16.53 21.44
C PRO A 18 -13.62 -15.72 20.41
N ALA A 19 -14.19 -15.53 19.22
CA ALA A 19 -13.61 -14.72 18.14
C ALA A 19 -13.87 -13.21 18.30
N SER A 20 -14.81 -12.81 19.17
CA SER A 20 -15.14 -11.40 19.41
C SER A 20 -14.04 -10.68 20.18
N GLU A 21 -13.64 -9.50 19.71
CA GLU A 21 -12.74 -8.58 20.41
C GLU A 21 -13.40 -7.97 21.65
N ARG A 22 -14.73 -7.98 21.76
CA ARG A 22 -15.46 -7.30 22.83
C ARG A 22 -15.15 -7.86 24.21
N ALA A 23 -14.92 -9.17 24.32
CA ALA A 23 -14.50 -9.79 25.57
C ALA A 23 -13.20 -9.14 26.11
N ASP A 24 -12.26 -8.85 25.22
CA ASP A 24 -11.00 -8.21 25.58
C ASP A 24 -11.17 -6.73 25.93
N ILE A 25 -12.07 -6.02 25.24
CA ILE A 25 -12.45 -4.65 25.59
C ILE A 25 -13.03 -4.60 27.01
N PHE A 26 -13.96 -5.51 27.33
CA PHE A 26 -14.59 -5.58 28.66
C PHE A 26 -13.59 -5.98 29.75
N ALA A 27 -12.67 -6.91 29.47
CA ALA A 27 -11.60 -7.29 30.39
C ALA A 27 -10.67 -6.10 30.68
N ALA A 28 -10.22 -5.38 29.65
CA ALA A 28 -9.36 -4.21 29.81
C ALA A 28 -10.05 -3.09 30.61
N LYS A 29 -11.35 -2.87 30.40
CA LYS A 29 -12.15 -1.92 31.21
C LYS A 29 -12.16 -2.28 32.69
N TYR A 30 -12.37 -3.56 33.02
CA TYR A 30 -12.30 -4.06 34.39
C TYR A 30 -10.91 -3.88 35.01
N LEU A 31 -9.85 -4.25 34.27
CA LEU A 31 -8.48 -4.19 34.77
C LEU A 31 -8.02 -2.75 35.04
N LEU A 32 -8.33 -1.81 34.15
CA LEU A 32 -8.05 -0.38 34.39
C LEU A 32 -8.81 0.17 35.60
N HIS A 33 -10.06 -0.26 35.81
CA HIS A 33 -10.84 0.16 36.98
C HIS A 33 -10.16 -0.26 38.31
N HIS A 34 -9.48 -1.40 38.31
CA HIS A 34 -8.75 -1.93 39.47
C HIS A 34 -7.26 -1.55 39.48
N GLY A 35 -6.82 -0.65 38.60
CA GLY A 35 -5.45 -0.13 38.58
C GLY A 35 -4.40 -1.03 37.92
N ASP A 36 -4.82 -2.10 37.22
CA ASP A 36 -3.93 -3.04 36.53
C ASP A 36 -3.74 -2.62 35.06
N ALA A 37 -2.90 -1.61 34.85
CA ALA A 37 -2.63 -1.06 33.52
C ALA A 37 -1.89 -2.05 32.60
N GLU A 38 -1.04 -2.92 33.16
CA GLU A 38 -0.23 -3.89 32.40
C GLU A 38 -1.13 -4.94 31.75
N ASN A 39 -1.98 -5.62 32.54
CA ASN A 39 -2.88 -6.62 31.98
C ASN A 39 -3.99 -6.00 31.13
N ALA A 40 -4.39 -4.76 31.43
CA ALA A 40 -5.31 -4.02 30.57
C ALA A 40 -4.72 -3.76 29.18
N ALA A 41 -3.45 -3.35 29.10
CA ALA A 41 -2.76 -3.16 27.83
C ALA A 41 -2.72 -4.46 27.03
N ILE A 42 -2.38 -5.60 27.65
CA ILE A 42 -2.36 -6.91 26.99
C ILE A 42 -3.73 -7.28 26.39
N CYS A 43 -4.81 -7.09 27.16
CA CYS A 43 -6.16 -7.36 26.67
C CYS A 43 -6.53 -6.42 25.51
N ALA A 44 -6.27 -5.12 25.65
CA ALA A 44 -6.59 -4.15 24.62
C ALA A 44 -5.73 -4.31 23.35
N GLU A 45 -4.46 -4.74 23.46
CA GLU A 45 -3.59 -5.07 22.32
C GLU A 45 -4.13 -6.31 21.57
N ARG A 46 -4.59 -7.33 22.30
CA ARG A 46 -5.27 -8.50 21.70
C ARG A 46 -6.56 -8.12 20.99
N ALA A 47 -7.34 -7.21 21.56
CA ALA A 47 -8.52 -6.66 20.89
C ALA A 47 -8.12 -5.90 19.61
N ARG A 48 -7.08 -5.04 19.69
CA ARG A 48 -6.58 -4.24 18.57
C ARG A 48 -6.12 -5.11 17.42
N ALA A 49 -5.49 -6.25 17.69
CA ALA A 49 -5.04 -7.18 16.66
C ALA A 49 -6.21 -7.75 15.80
N ARG A 50 -7.44 -7.74 16.33
CA ARG A 50 -8.66 -8.15 15.63
C ARG A 50 -9.39 -6.98 14.99
N ARG A 51 -9.47 -5.85 15.69
CA ARG A 51 -10.20 -4.65 15.24
C ARG A 51 -9.35 -3.39 15.47
N PRO A 52 -8.36 -3.11 14.60
CA PRO A 52 -7.34 -2.10 14.88
C PRO A 52 -7.84 -0.66 14.84
N LEU A 53 -9.01 -0.42 14.26
CA LEU A 53 -9.59 0.91 14.04
C LEU A 53 -10.69 1.30 15.05
N ASN A 54 -10.91 0.48 16.09
CA ASN A 54 -12.01 0.69 17.03
C ASN A 54 -11.71 1.76 18.09
N ALA A 55 -12.63 2.72 18.26
CA ALA A 55 -12.46 3.81 19.22
C ALA A 55 -12.33 3.35 20.68
N GLU A 56 -13.09 2.34 21.09
CA GLU A 56 -13.06 1.88 22.49
C GLU A 56 -11.73 1.22 22.83
N ILE A 57 -11.14 0.51 21.87
CA ILE A 57 -9.79 -0.07 22.00
C ILE A 57 -8.74 1.03 22.15
N TRP A 58 -8.77 2.06 21.29
CA TRP A 58 -7.80 3.15 21.38
C TRP A 58 -7.91 3.94 22.68
N LYS A 59 -9.11 4.14 23.24
CA LYS A 59 -9.27 4.81 24.56
C LYS A 59 -8.60 4.00 25.68
N LEU A 60 -8.75 2.68 25.64
CA LEU A 60 -8.14 1.78 26.61
C LEU A 60 -6.62 1.78 26.49
N LEU A 61 -6.10 1.67 25.26
CA LEU A 61 -4.66 1.68 25.00
C LEU A 61 -4.02 3.02 25.34
N ALA A 62 -4.62 4.15 24.95
CA ALA A 62 -4.15 5.48 25.31
C ALA A 62 -3.99 5.62 26.84
N THR A 63 -4.99 5.15 27.59
CA THR A 63 -4.98 5.20 29.06
C THR A 63 -3.93 4.26 29.67
N ALA A 64 -3.90 3.01 29.24
CA ALA A 64 -2.98 2.00 29.75
C ALA A 64 -1.52 2.36 29.43
N TYR A 65 -1.22 2.77 28.19
CA TYR A 65 0.12 3.17 27.78
C TYR A 65 0.62 4.40 28.55
N LYS A 66 -0.25 5.39 28.79
CA LYS A 66 0.11 6.55 29.61
C LYS A 66 0.47 6.12 31.04
N ALA A 67 -0.31 5.23 31.66
CA ALA A 67 -0.03 4.71 32.99
C ALA A 67 1.28 3.89 33.06
N LEU A 68 1.70 3.30 31.93
CA LEU A 68 2.95 2.53 31.81
C LEU A 68 4.15 3.39 31.36
N GLY A 69 3.99 4.71 31.18
CA GLY A 69 5.06 5.59 30.69
C GLY A 69 5.41 5.40 29.21
N ARG A 70 4.56 4.72 28.42
CA ARG A 70 4.71 4.50 26.97
C ARG A 70 4.16 5.72 26.21
N GLU A 71 4.83 6.86 26.36
CA GLU A 71 4.35 8.17 25.87
C GLU A 71 4.09 8.21 24.35
N SER A 72 5.01 7.69 23.53
CA SER A 72 4.86 7.70 22.07
C SER A 72 3.72 6.82 21.57
N ASP A 73 3.51 5.66 22.21
CA ASP A 73 2.38 4.78 21.92
C ASP A 73 1.04 5.40 22.34
N ALA A 74 0.99 6.04 23.52
CA ALA A 74 -0.18 6.74 24.00
C ALA A 74 -0.57 7.90 23.07
N ALA A 75 0.42 8.69 22.62
CA ALA A 75 0.23 9.78 21.67
C ALA A 75 -0.36 9.30 20.34
N ALA A 76 0.10 8.15 19.82
CA ALA A 76 -0.48 7.55 18.62
C ALA A 76 -1.97 7.19 18.81
N MET A 77 -2.32 6.54 19.93
CA MET A 77 -3.72 6.16 20.19
C MET A 77 -4.63 7.38 20.36
N GLN A 78 -4.14 8.42 21.04
CA GLN A 78 -4.84 9.71 21.15
C GLN A 78 -4.97 10.41 19.79
N GLY A 79 -3.93 10.36 18.95
CA GLY A 79 -3.94 10.91 17.60
C GLY A 79 -5.01 10.27 16.72
N HIS A 80 -5.12 8.94 16.74
CA HIS A 80 -6.18 8.23 16.02
C HIS A 80 -7.59 8.61 16.51
N LEU A 81 -7.78 8.72 17.83
CA LEU A 81 -9.05 9.15 18.41
C LEU A 81 -9.41 10.58 18.01
N TYR A 82 -8.44 11.49 18.03
CA TYR A 82 -8.60 12.88 17.61
C TYR A 82 -8.97 12.96 16.13
N GLY A 83 -8.14 12.36 15.26
CA GLY A 83 -8.27 12.44 13.80
C GLY A 83 -9.51 11.72 13.25
N LEU A 84 -9.79 10.50 13.73
CA LEU A 84 -10.88 9.70 13.20
C LEU A 84 -12.20 9.92 13.94
N TYR A 85 -12.19 10.04 15.28
CA TYR A 85 -13.42 10.08 16.08
C TYR A 85 -13.73 11.45 16.70
N GLY A 86 -12.94 12.49 16.38
CA GLY A 86 -13.18 13.84 16.89
C GLY A 86 -13.01 13.97 18.41
N ALA A 87 -12.17 13.12 19.01
CA ALA A 87 -11.83 13.23 20.42
C ALA A 87 -11.09 14.55 20.72
N PRO A 88 -10.98 14.99 21.99
CA PRO A 88 -10.18 16.16 22.35
C PRO A 88 -8.71 16.04 21.93
N MET A 89 -8.05 17.19 21.78
CA MET A 89 -6.63 17.27 21.40
C MET A 89 -5.76 16.39 22.32
N PRO A 90 -4.80 15.63 21.77
CA PRO A 90 -3.89 14.79 22.56
C PRO A 90 -3.08 15.59 23.59
N SER A 91 -2.79 14.94 24.72
CA SER A 91 -2.00 15.53 25.82
C SER A 91 -0.65 14.81 25.91
N LEU A 92 0.40 15.54 25.51
CA LEU A 92 1.78 15.06 25.49
C LEU A 92 2.53 15.48 26.76
N ASP A 93 3.41 14.62 27.25
CA ASP A 93 4.39 15.01 28.26
C ASP A 93 5.54 15.79 27.60
N MET A 94 5.52 17.12 27.76
CA MET A 94 6.53 18.03 27.20
C MET A 94 7.93 17.84 27.80
N GLY A 95 8.05 17.17 28.96
CA GLY A 95 9.33 16.84 29.59
C GLY A 95 9.90 15.51 29.15
N SER A 96 9.18 14.72 28.35
CA SER A 96 9.59 13.38 27.96
C SER A 96 10.81 13.39 27.04
N SER A 97 11.75 12.48 27.31
CA SER A 97 12.88 12.19 26.42
C SER A 97 12.45 11.65 25.04
N THR A 98 11.21 11.16 24.91
CA THR A 98 10.66 10.62 23.66
C THR A 98 9.69 11.59 22.99
N LEU A 99 9.71 12.89 23.34
CA LEU A 99 8.76 13.87 22.81
C LEU A 99 8.78 13.95 21.28
N THR A 100 9.96 13.96 20.64
CA THR A 100 10.08 13.99 19.17
C THR A 100 9.41 12.77 18.54
N GLU A 101 9.68 11.57 19.06
CA GLU A 101 9.03 10.35 18.58
C GLU A 101 7.51 10.39 18.80
N ALA A 102 7.05 10.92 19.93
CA ALA A 102 5.62 11.09 20.20
C ALA A 102 4.95 12.05 19.22
N LEU A 103 5.60 13.15 18.85
CA LEU A 103 5.10 14.11 17.84
C LEU A 103 5.05 13.47 16.45
N ASP A 104 6.07 12.70 16.09
CA ASP A 104 6.13 12.03 14.79
C ASP A 104 5.03 10.96 14.66
N ARG A 105 4.87 10.10 15.68
CA ARG A 105 3.79 9.10 15.72
C ARG A 105 2.40 9.74 15.77
N LEU A 106 2.24 10.84 16.52
CA LEU A 106 1.02 11.61 16.54
C LEU A 106 0.67 12.14 15.14
N SER A 107 1.65 12.69 14.43
CA SER A 107 1.48 13.24 13.07
C SER A 107 0.91 12.21 12.10
N LEU A 108 1.39 10.97 12.15
CA LEU A 108 0.85 9.88 11.34
C LEU A 108 -0.55 9.46 11.80
N ALA A 109 -0.73 9.31 13.10
CA ALA A 109 -1.94 8.74 13.68
C ALA A 109 -3.19 9.59 13.44
N MET A 110 -3.05 10.90 13.31
CA MET A 110 -4.18 11.81 13.01
C MET A 110 -4.81 11.60 11.63
N GLY A 111 -4.20 10.81 10.73
CA GLY A 111 -4.77 10.49 9.42
C GLY A 111 -4.65 11.59 8.36
N THR A 112 -3.90 12.65 8.65
CA THR A 112 -3.64 13.78 7.73
C THR A 112 -2.31 13.64 6.96
N CYS A 113 -1.53 12.60 7.25
CA CYS A 113 -0.19 12.38 6.71
C CYS A 113 -0.05 11.01 6.01
N LEU A 114 -0.97 10.68 5.10
CA LEU A 114 -0.99 9.36 4.42
C LEU A 114 -0.02 9.24 3.23
N ASN A 115 0.49 10.37 2.72
CA ASN A 115 1.37 10.44 1.55
C ASN A 115 2.84 10.68 1.95
N LEU A 116 3.35 9.92 2.92
CA LEU A 116 4.74 10.03 3.37
C LEU A 116 5.73 9.99 2.20
N PRO A 117 6.84 10.75 2.23
CA PRO A 117 7.34 11.54 3.37
C PRO A 117 6.65 12.91 3.54
N THR A 118 5.68 13.28 2.70
CA THR A 118 4.96 14.54 2.81
C THR A 118 3.87 14.47 3.89
N ALA A 119 3.90 15.42 4.83
CA ALA A 119 2.93 15.55 5.91
C ALA A 119 2.14 16.85 5.76
N THR A 120 0.82 16.78 5.55
CA THR A 120 0.02 18.00 5.39
C THR A 120 -0.24 18.72 6.72
N SER A 121 -0.08 18.02 7.85
CA SER A 121 -0.28 18.53 9.20
C SER A 121 0.62 17.77 10.19
N ARG A 122 1.92 18.11 10.19
CA ARG A 122 2.91 17.55 11.11
C ARG A 122 2.87 18.28 12.45
N ALA A 123 2.83 17.51 13.53
CA ALA A 123 2.86 18.00 14.90
C ALA A 123 4.26 18.53 15.25
N TYR A 124 4.32 19.68 15.91
CA TYR A 124 5.55 20.23 16.48
C TYR A 124 5.25 21.00 17.76
N VAL A 125 6.29 21.31 18.53
CA VAL A 125 6.17 22.12 19.75
C VAL A 125 6.91 23.45 19.58
N GLU A 126 6.24 24.53 19.92
CA GLU A 126 6.81 25.88 19.98
C GLU A 126 6.32 26.56 21.25
N ASN A 127 7.23 27.15 22.03
CA ASN A 127 6.91 27.80 23.30
C ASN A 127 6.11 26.93 24.31
N GLY A 128 6.25 25.60 24.24
CA GLY A 128 5.53 24.65 25.09
C GLY A 128 4.11 24.30 24.62
N GLU A 129 3.69 24.81 23.46
CA GLU A 129 2.38 24.52 22.86
C GLU A 129 2.52 23.52 21.70
N LEU A 130 1.56 22.59 21.60
CA LEU A 130 1.43 21.66 20.49
C LEU A 130 0.77 22.36 19.30
N LEU A 131 1.48 22.43 18.18
CA LEU A 131 1.06 23.09 16.94
C LEU A 131 1.19 22.14 15.75
N PHE A 132 0.61 22.54 14.61
CA PHE A 132 0.62 21.75 13.39
C PHE A 132 0.91 22.61 12.16
N ARG A 133 1.71 22.09 11.23
CA ARG A 133 2.02 22.75 9.96
C ARG A 133 2.31 21.72 8.87
N PRO A 134 2.21 22.09 7.57
CA PRO A 134 2.80 21.27 6.52
C PRO A 134 4.29 21.07 6.77
N ASP A 135 4.77 19.86 6.50
CA ASP A 135 6.19 19.53 6.58
C ASP A 135 6.50 18.27 5.76
N ILE A 136 7.77 17.89 5.73
CA ILE A 136 8.27 16.71 5.02
C ILE A 136 9.26 15.99 5.94
N PHE A 137 9.17 14.66 6.02
CA PHE A 137 10.19 13.83 6.64
C PHE A 137 11.39 13.70 5.68
N VAL A 138 12.25 14.71 5.64
CA VAL A 138 13.45 14.77 4.78
C VAL A 138 14.66 15.20 5.61
N GLY A 139 15.78 14.50 5.39
CA GLY A 139 16.96 14.65 6.23
C GLY A 139 16.88 13.87 7.55
N GLU A 140 15.92 12.97 7.68
CA GLU A 140 15.55 12.30 8.92
C GLU A 140 14.93 10.92 8.66
N ALA A 141 14.82 10.09 9.70
CA ALA A 141 14.15 8.80 9.60
C ALA A 141 12.63 8.95 9.55
N LEU A 142 11.97 8.13 8.73
CA LEU A 142 10.52 8.02 8.73
C LEU A 142 10.06 7.24 9.97
N PRO A 143 9.00 7.69 10.67
CA PRO A 143 8.50 7.07 11.90
C PRO A 143 7.61 5.85 11.59
N LEU A 144 8.17 4.86 10.89
CA LEU A 144 7.49 3.61 10.52
C LEU A 144 7.90 2.45 11.42
N THR A 145 6.99 1.50 11.60
CA THR A 145 7.27 0.24 12.29
C THR A 145 8.05 -0.69 11.36
N MET A 146 9.34 -0.88 11.65
CA MET A 146 10.23 -1.74 10.87
C MET A 146 10.34 -3.16 11.46
N PRO A 147 10.56 -4.19 10.62
CA PRO A 147 10.92 -5.53 11.10
C PRO A 147 12.20 -5.51 11.92
N GLU A 148 12.33 -6.44 12.87
CA GLU A 148 13.54 -6.58 13.68
C GLU A 148 14.79 -6.75 12.79
N GLY A 149 15.84 -5.98 13.08
CA GLY A 149 17.08 -5.99 12.30
C GLY A 149 17.03 -5.20 10.98
N SER A 150 15.89 -4.67 10.57
CA SER A 150 15.80 -3.75 9.43
C SER A 150 16.03 -2.31 9.87
N ALA A 151 16.91 -1.59 9.18
CA ALA A 151 17.02 -0.14 9.34
C ALA A 151 15.74 0.58 8.86
N SER A 152 15.46 1.75 9.43
CA SER A 152 14.40 2.65 9.00
C SER A 152 14.73 3.31 7.67
N PHE A 153 13.69 3.71 6.93
CA PHE A 153 13.87 4.62 5.81
C PHE A 153 14.32 5.99 6.30
N TRP A 154 15.35 6.52 5.66
CA TRP A 154 15.77 7.90 5.79
C TRP A 154 15.32 8.68 4.55
N GLY A 155 14.64 9.81 4.76
CA GLY A 155 14.06 10.61 3.70
C GLY A 155 15.11 11.43 2.97
N GLY A 156 15.43 11.05 1.73
CA GLY A 156 16.29 11.80 0.83
C GLY A 156 15.54 12.41 -0.36
N ILE A 157 16.30 13.09 -1.21
CA ILE A 157 15.87 13.67 -2.47
C ILE A 157 16.53 12.89 -3.59
N TYR A 158 15.73 12.47 -4.58
CA TYR A 158 16.26 11.81 -5.76
C TYR A 158 17.00 12.82 -6.64
N ALA A 159 18.29 12.56 -6.87
CA ALA A 159 19.16 13.40 -7.68
C ALA A 159 19.98 12.51 -8.63
N GLU A 160 19.52 12.40 -9.87
CA GLU A 160 20.17 11.60 -10.91
C GLU A 160 20.61 12.51 -12.06
N ASN A 161 21.89 12.48 -12.42
CA ASN A 161 22.50 13.40 -13.39
C ASN A 161 22.19 14.89 -13.12
N ALA A 162 22.14 15.29 -11.84
CA ALA A 162 21.79 16.64 -11.39
C ALA A 162 22.78 17.15 -10.34
N CYS A 163 22.76 18.46 -10.07
CA CYS A 163 23.54 19.07 -8.99
C CYS A 163 23.09 18.51 -7.63
N LEU A 164 24.07 18.06 -6.83
CA LEU A 164 23.83 17.29 -5.61
C LEU A 164 22.89 17.97 -4.59
N SER A 165 22.88 19.31 -4.50
CA SER A 165 22.12 20.03 -3.46
C SER A 165 21.03 20.96 -3.99
N ASP A 166 20.84 21.10 -5.31
CA ASP A 166 19.93 22.12 -5.87
C ASP A 166 18.49 21.94 -5.36
N GLN A 167 17.97 20.71 -5.41
CA GLN A 167 16.63 20.41 -4.94
C GLN A 167 16.49 20.55 -3.41
N SER A 168 17.58 20.45 -2.66
CA SER A 168 17.55 20.64 -1.21
C SER A 168 17.26 22.10 -0.82
N TYR A 169 17.73 23.06 -1.62
CA TYR A 169 17.43 24.48 -1.41
C TYR A 169 15.94 24.75 -1.67
N VAL A 170 15.43 24.28 -2.81
CA VAL A 170 14.01 24.40 -3.17
C VAL A 170 13.12 23.79 -2.09
N LEU A 171 13.45 22.58 -1.63
CA LEU A 171 12.65 21.89 -0.62
C LEU A 171 12.74 22.57 0.76
N THR A 172 13.91 23.13 1.13
CA THR A 172 14.07 23.85 2.40
C THR A 172 13.13 25.06 2.46
N ASP A 173 12.99 25.80 1.36
CA ASP A 173 12.11 26.97 1.29
C ASP A 173 10.63 26.60 1.24
N LEU A 174 10.29 25.46 0.63
CA LEU A 174 8.90 25.08 0.34
C LEU A 174 8.28 24.06 1.29
N ARG A 175 9.07 23.34 2.10
CA ARG A 175 8.56 22.21 2.91
C ARG A 175 7.42 22.58 3.87
N HIS A 176 7.34 23.83 4.32
CA HIS A 176 6.27 24.32 5.20
C HIS A 176 5.09 24.95 4.47
N GLU A 177 5.15 25.06 3.15
CA GLU A 177 4.11 25.69 2.35
C GLU A 177 3.02 24.70 1.97
N HIS A 178 1.76 25.16 2.04
CA HIS A 178 0.63 24.40 1.53
C HIS A 178 0.72 24.16 0.02
N SER A 179 1.40 25.05 -0.72
CA SER A 179 1.61 24.88 -2.17
C SER A 179 2.43 23.62 -2.48
N PHE A 180 3.43 23.29 -1.66
CA PHE A 180 4.19 22.06 -1.81
C PHE A 180 3.37 20.85 -1.40
N SER A 181 2.84 20.83 -0.18
CA SER A 181 2.10 19.68 0.37
C SER A 181 0.79 19.36 -0.36
N ARG A 182 0.24 20.30 -1.15
CA ARG A 182 -0.95 20.08 -1.99
C ARG A 182 -0.67 19.90 -3.48
N HIS A 183 0.38 20.49 -4.02
CA HIS A 183 0.63 20.50 -5.46
C HIS A 183 2.06 20.13 -5.83
N GLY A 184 3.06 20.73 -5.16
CA GLY A 184 4.48 20.53 -5.49
C GLY A 184 4.99 19.10 -5.27
N TYR A 185 4.39 18.34 -4.36
CA TYR A 185 4.79 16.94 -4.12
C TYR A 185 4.34 15.97 -5.22
N HIS A 186 3.49 16.40 -6.17
CA HIS A 186 2.94 15.51 -7.20
C HIS A 186 4.03 14.95 -8.12
N ASP A 187 4.99 15.78 -8.52
CA ASP A 187 6.10 15.47 -9.44
C ASP A 187 7.49 15.52 -8.78
N PHE A 188 7.56 15.76 -7.47
CA PHE A 188 8.80 15.69 -6.71
C PHE A 188 9.13 14.24 -6.33
N PHE A 189 10.33 13.79 -6.67
CA PHE A 189 10.83 12.45 -6.37
C PHE A 189 11.68 12.45 -5.09
N PHE A 190 11.22 11.70 -4.10
CA PHE A 190 11.97 11.38 -2.89
C PHE A 190 12.81 10.12 -3.10
N ASP A 191 13.95 10.03 -2.41
CA ASP A 191 14.81 8.84 -2.40
C ASP A 191 14.87 8.31 -0.96
N LEU A 192 14.02 7.33 -0.66
CA LEU A 192 13.96 6.71 0.66
C LEU A 192 14.95 5.55 0.69
N GLN A 193 15.96 5.66 1.54
CA GLN A 193 16.99 4.64 1.68
C GLN A 193 16.99 4.08 3.10
N LYS A 194 17.11 2.76 3.25
CA LYS A 194 17.37 2.15 4.56
C LYS A 194 18.74 2.57 5.06
N ALA A 195 18.78 3.49 6.01
CA ALA A 195 20.00 4.15 6.42
C ALA A 195 19.94 4.68 7.86
N GLN A 196 21.11 5.00 8.41
CA GLN A 196 21.25 5.54 9.76
C GLN A 196 22.01 6.87 9.74
N GLU A 197 21.50 7.87 10.45
CA GLU A 197 22.25 9.09 10.73
C GLU A 197 23.39 8.79 11.72
N VAL A 198 24.58 9.28 11.40
CA VAL A 198 25.81 9.11 12.16
C VAL A 198 26.54 10.45 12.30
N ARG A 199 27.45 10.53 13.28
CA ARG A 199 28.28 11.71 13.55
C ARG A 199 29.72 11.29 13.79
N GLY A 200 30.68 12.10 13.33
CA GLY A 200 32.08 11.80 13.54
C GLY A 200 32.58 10.65 12.67
N THR A 201 33.34 9.75 13.30
CA THR A 201 33.99 8.62 12.64
C THR A 201 33.12 7.37 12.66
N VAL A 202 32.95 6.73 11.50
CA VAL A 202 32.28 5.43 11.35
C VAL A 202 33.21 4.43 10.65
N SER A 203 33.28 3.22 11.18
CA SER A 203 34.04 2.13 10.55
C SER A 203 33.13 1.24 9.72
N ILE A 204 33.44 1.11 8.44
CA ILE A 204 32.86 0.13 7.54
C ILE A 204 33.67 -1.16 7.65
N GLN A 205 33.00 -2.24 7.99
CA GLN A 205 33.59 -3.57 8.10
C GLN A 205 33.02 -4.48 7.02
N LEU A 206 33.88 -4.99 6.13
CA LEU A 206 33.52 -5.95 5.11
C LEU A 206 34.04 -7.33 5.49
N PRO A 207 33.28 -8.41 5.25
CA PRO A 207 33.81 -9.76 5.36
C PRO A 207 35.00 -9.97 4.40
N PRO A 208 35.95 -10.86 4.73
CA PRO A 208 37.11 -11.10 3.89
C PRO A 208 36.74 -11.51 2.46
N GLY A 209 37.18 -10.74 1.47
CA GLY A 209 36.93 -10.99 0.05
C GLY A 209 35.54 -10.61 -0.46
N GLU A 210 34.71 -9.96 0.37
CA GLU A 210 33.44 -9.39 -0.06
C GLU A 210 33.58 -7.91 -0.43
N GLU A 211 32.84 -7.50 -1.45
CA GLU A 211 32.66 -6.09 -1.82
C GLU A 211 31.23 -5.64 -1.51
N ALA A 212 31.07 -4.36 -1.18
CA ALA A 212 29.76 -3.78 -0.96
C ALA A 212 29.67 -2.35 -1.53
N ILE A 213 28.49 -2.00 -2.02
CA ILE A 213 28.12 -0.63 -2.35
C ILE A 213 27.37 -0.04 -1.15
N ILE A 214 27.76 1.14 -0.70
CA ILE A 214 27.15 1.82 0.44
C ILE A 214 26.62 3.18 -0.03
N PRO A 215 25.30 3.43 0.08
CA PRO A 215 24.74 4.76 -0.15
C PRO A 215 25.09 5.69 1.00
N ILE A 216 25.57 6.90 0.73
CA ILE A 216 25.92 7.91 1.73
C ILE A 216 25.35 9.27 1.32
N ALA A 217 24.70 9.97 2.24
CA ALA A 217 24.14 11.31 2.03
C ALA A 217 24.60 12.30 3.10
N GLY A 218 24.75 13.56 2.73
CA GLY A 218 25.05 14.65 3.65
C GLY A 218 23.78 15.29 4.23
N THR A 219 23.94 16.09 5.27
CA THR A 219 22.87 16.93 5.85
C THR A 219 23.07 18.43 5.57
N ALA A 220 24.22 18.79 4.99
CA ALA A 220 24.56 20.14 4.52
C ALA A 220 25.03 20.13 3.05
N PRO A 221 24.93 21.26 2.32
CA PRO A 221 25.45 21.37 0.96
C PRO A 221 26.98 21.30 0.96
N GLU A 222 27.55 20.67 -0.07
CA GLU A 222 29.00 20.51 -0.26
C GLU A 222 29.72 19.94 0.99
N GLN A 223 29.05 19.04 1.71
CA GLN A 223 29.52 18.56 3.00
C GLN A 223 30.77 17.67 2.83
N PRO A 224 31.91 18.02 3.45
CA PRO A 224 33.12 17.21 3.36
C PRO A 224 32.96 15.83 4.02
N LEU A 225 33.53 14.82 3.38
CA LEU A 225 33.67 13.46 3.90
C LEU A 225 35.08 12.95 3.62
N ALA A 226 35.79 12.54 4.67
CA ALA A 226 37.06 11.84 4.55
C ALA A 226 36.82 10.32 4.57
N VAL A 227 37.42 9.61 3.63
CA VAL A 227 37.34 8.15 3.49
C VAL A 227 38.75 7.59 3.58
N THR A 228 38.99 6.71 4.54
CA THR A 228 40.32 6.10 4.76
C THR A 228 40.27 4.60 4.57
N THR A 229 41.06 4.07 3.65
CA THR A 229 41.27 2.63 3.43
C THR A 229 42.74 2.26 3.69
N ALA A 230 43.06 0.97 3.80
CA ALA A 230 44.46 0.57 4.00
C ALA A 230 45.29 0.80 2.73
N SER A 231 44.69 0.64 1.54
CA SER A 231 45.38 0.78 0.26
C SER A 231 45.58 2.23 -0.18
N ASP A 232 44.57 3.09 -0.01
CA ASP A 232 44.56 4.45 -0.58
C ASP A 232 44.86 5.56 0.43
N GLY A 233 45.01 5.21 1.71
CA GLY A 233 45.08 6.20 2.79
C GLY A 233 43.81 7.02 2.87
N THR A 234 43.91 8.26 3.37
CA THR A 234 42.77 9.18 3.49
C THR A 234 42.56 9.98 2.20
N GLN A 235 41.38 9.88 1.63
CA GLN A 235 40.89 10.68 0.50
C GLN A 235 39.71 11.55 0.95
N GLU A 236 39.54 12.71 0.32
CA GLU A 236 38.43 13.63 0.60
C GLU A 236 37.45 13.66 -0.57
N THR A 237 36.17 13.74 -0.24
CA THR A 237 35.06 13.95 -1.18
C THR A 237 34.01 14.86 -0.55
N CYS A 238 32.99 15.24 -1.32
CA CYS A 238 31.87 16.04 -0.83
C CYS A 238 30.54 15.32 -1.07
N LEU A 239 29.63 15.45 -0.10
CA LEU A 239 28.27 14.97 -0.16
C LEU A 239 27.30 16.11 -0.46
N GLY A 240 26.19 15.79 -1.10
CA GLY A 240 25.05 16.70 -1.21
C GLY A 240 24.14 16.67 0.01
N LYS A 241 23.41 17.75 0.23
CA LYS A 241 22.36 17.80 1.25
C LYS A 241 21.19 16.91 0.82
N TRP A 242 20.95 15.86 1.59
CA TRP A 242 19.83 14.92 1.43
C TRP A 242 19.82 14.09 0.15
N SER A 243 20.95 14.00 -0.55
CA SER A 243 21.08 13.21 -1.79
C SER A 243 22.10 12.08 -1.61
N PHE A 244 21.68 10.85 -1.92
CA PHE A 244 22.52 9.67 -1.77
C PHE A 244 23.52 9.54 -2.92
N ASN A 245 24.78 9.31 -2.56
CA ASN A 245 25.86 8.91 -3.45
C ASN A 245 26.26 7.47 -3.13
N PHE A 246 26.62 6.68 -4.14
CA PHE A 246 26.94 5.26 -3.98
C PHE A 246 28.46 5.05 -4.03
N PHE A 247 29.02 4.52 -2.94
CA PHE A 247 30.44 4.26 -2.80
C PHE A 247 30.69 2.75 -2.77
N ARG A 248 31.53 2.25 -3.68
CA ARG A 248 31.95 0.84 -3.71
C ARG A 248 33.19 0.65 -2.83
N PHE A 249 33.15 -0.34 -1.96
CA PHE A 249 34.25 -0.70 -1.07
C PHE A 249 34.62 -2.17 -1.30
N SER A 250 35.93 -2.43 -1.43
CA SER A 250 36.51 -3.77 -1.54
C SER A 250 37.36 -4.17 -0.32
N GLU A 251 37.48 -3.27 0.65
CA GLU A 251 38.13 -3.49 1.92
C GLU A 251 37.48 -2.65 3.03
N ASN A 252 37.91 -2.86 4.27
CA ASN A 252 37.47 -2.04 5.40
C ASN A 252 37.82 -0.57 5.17
N ALA A 253 36.88 0.30 5.53
CA ALA A 253 37.06 1.74 5.39
C ALA A 253 36.68 2.46 6.68
N THR A 254 37.26 3.64 6.89
CA THR A 254 36.86 4.57 7.95
C THR A 254 36.34 5.84 7.31
N LEU A 255 35.08 6.15 7.56
CA LEU A 255 34.42 7.39 7.18
C LEU A 255 34.60 8.41 8.31
N HIS A 256 34.86 9.66 7.97
CA HIS A 256 34.96 10.73 8.95
C HIS A 256 34.37 12.03 8.41
N ALA A 257 33.48 12.62 9.21
CA ALA A 257 33.04 14.00 9.08
C ALA A 257 33.12 14.69 10.45
N PRO A 258 33.17 16.03 10.53
CA PRO A 258 33.09 16.76 11.79
C PRO A 258 31.86 16.35 12.62
N ALA A 259 31.99 16.29 13.95
CA ALA A 259 30.93 15.77 14.83
C ALA A 259 29.63 16.61 14.84
N ASP A 260 29.73 17.89 14.50
CA ASP A 260 28.63 18.83 14.33
C ASP A 260 27.95 18.73 12.95
N SER A 261 28.54 17.96 12.02
CA SER A 261 28.07 17.75 10.65
C SER A 261 27.59 16.30 10.46
N PRO A 262 26.35 15.96 10.88
CA PRO A 262 25.84 14.60 10.73
C PRO A 262 25.79 14.20 9.25
N TYR A 263 25.91 12.91 8.97
CA TYR A 263 25.72 12.33 7.65
C TYR A 263 25.00 11.01 7.79
N THR A 264 24.52 10.47 6.68
CA THR A 264 23.69 9.28 6.67
C THR A 264 24.44 8.17 5.93
N VAL A 265 24.53 7.00 6.56
CA VAL A 265 25.15 5.80 6.00
C VAL A 265 24.08 4.75 5.78
N GLY A 266 23.92 4.33 4.52
CA GLY A 266 22.97 3.34 4.08
C GLY A 266 23.36 1.91 4.46
N THR A 267 22.36 1.04 4.43
CA THR A 267 22.56 -0.40 4.58
C THR A 267 23.45 -0.91 3.44
N PRO A 268 24.53 -1.67 3.70
CA PRO A 268 25.41 -2.17 2.66
C PRO A 268 24.68 -3.05 1.64
N ILE A 269 24.84 -2.74 0.36
CA ILE A 269 24.38 -3.54 -0.77
C ILE A 269 25.51 -4.52 -1.09
N ARG A 270 25.33 -5.79 -0.68
CA ARG A 270 26.32 -6.84 -0.89
C ARG A 270 26.26 -7.35 -2.31
N LEU A 271 27.43 -7.47 -2.93
CA LEU A 271 27.56 -7.96 -4.31
C LEU A 271 27.63 -9.49 -4.33
N GLY A 272 27.09 -10.09 -5.38
CA GLY A 272 27.15 -11.51 -5.64
C GLY A 272 25.81 -12.12 -6.06
N HIS A 273 25.90 -13.10 -6.96
CA HIS A 273 24.79 -13.93 -7.40
C HIS A 273 24.73 -15.23 -6.60
N SER A 274 23.53 -15.64 -6.17
CA SER A 274 23.27 -16.99 -5.68
C SER A 274 22.59 -17.85 -6.74
N PRO A 275 23.07 -19.07 -7.03
CA PRO A 275 22.42 -19.97 -7.99
C PRO A 275 21.03 -20.45 -7.54
N ARG A 276 20.61 -20.12 -6.31
CA ARG A 276 19.25 -20.39 -5.80
C ARG A 276 18.26 -19.27 -6.13
N ARG A 277 18.74 -18.13 -6.60
CA ARG A 277 17.94 -16.94 -6.93
C ARG A 277 17.95 -16.68 -8.43
N ARG A 278 16.98 -15.91 -8.88
CA ARG A 278 16.97 -15.30 -10.22
C ARG A 278 17.80 -14.03 -10.15
N LYS A 279 18.46 -13.67 -11.24
CA LYS A 279 19.19 -12.39 -11.30
C LYS A 279 18.23 -11.23 -11.19
N LEU A 280 17.04 -11.36 -11.76
CA LEU A 280 16.00 -10.33 -11.74
C LEU A 280 14.62 -10.91 -11.47
N VAL A 281 13.95 -10.39 -10.46
CA VAL A 281 12.50 -10.53 -10.29
C VAL A 281 11.90 -9.14 -10.35
N LEU A 282 11.07 -8.86 -11.36
CA LEU A 282 10.48 -7.54 -11.59
C LEU A 282 8.95 -7.62 -11.55
N SER A 283 8.37 -6.92 -10.57
CA SER A 283 6.93 -6.69 -10.46
C SER A 283 6.58 -5.34 -11.09
N ILE A 284 5.74 -5.36 -12.13
CA ILE A 284 5.22 -4.19 -12.83
C ILE A 284 3.75 -4.02 -12.44
N PHE A 285 3.47 -3.04 -11.61
CA PHE A 285 2.13 -2.67 -11.18
C PHE A 285 1.62 -1.55 -12.09
N VAL A 286 0.57 -1.84 -12.86
CA VAL A 286 -0.14 -0.84 -13.68
C VAL A 286 -1.48 -0.54 -13.03
N ASP A 287 -1.61 0.64 -12.43
CA ASP A 287 -2.81 1.04 -11.69
C ASP A 287 -4.04 1.13 -12.62
N ALA A 288 -5.13 0.49 -12.21
CA ALA A 288 -6.41 0.46 -12.92
C ALA A 288 -6.38 -0.09 -14.36
N LEU A 289 -5.44 -0.98 -14.71
CA LEU A 289 -5.43 -1.70 -15.98
C LEU A 289 -6.44 -2.87 -15.95
N SER A 290 -7.69 -2.55 -16.30
CA SER A 290 -8.81 -3.50 -16.36
C SER A 290 -8.64 -4.50 -17.49
N TRP A 291 -8.58 -5.81 -17.18
CA TRP A 291 -8.46 -6.83 -18.21
C TRP A 291 -9.72 -6.94 -19.08
N ALA A 292 -10.90 -6.83 -18.47
CA ALA A 292 -12.17 -6.82 -19.19
C ALA A 292 -12.25 -5.72 -20.26
N ILE A 293 -11.59 -4.57 -20.03
CA ILE A 293 -11.49 -3.48 -21.02
C ILE A 293 -10.30 -3.66 -21.95
N ALA A 294 -9.13 -4.02 -21.42
CA ALA A 294 -7.92 -4.11 -22.21
C ALA A 294 -7.95 -5.25 -23.23
N ARG A 295 -8.54 -6.40 -22.89
CA ARG A 295 -8.53 -7.62 -23.71
C ARG A 295 -9.07 -7.41 -25.13
N PRO A 296 -10.26 -6.82 -25.36
CA PRO A 296 -10.75 -6.54 -26.72
C PRO A 296 -9.83 -5.64 -27.56
N TYR A 297 -9.01 -4.81 -26.91
CA TYR A 297 -8.11 -3.86 -27.58
C TYR A 297 -6.64 -4.34 -27.60
N ALA A 298 -6.34 -5.50 -27.03
CA ALA A 298 -4.97 -5.92 -26.75
C ALA A 298 -4.08 -5.98 -28.01
N GLU A 299 -4.63 -6.43 -29.15
CA GLU A 299 -3.90 -6.48 -30.43
C GLU A 299 -3.47 -5.10 -30.93
N THR A 300 -4.29 -4.07 -30.69
CA THR A 300 -4.09 -2.73 -31.25
C THR A 300 -3.49 -1.75 -30.25
N HIS A 301 -3.69 -1.96 -28.95
CA HIS A 301 -3.29 -1.03 -27.89
C HIS A 301 -2.20 -1.58 -26.97
N LEU A 302 -2.07 -2.91 -26.86
CA LEU A 302 -1.06 -3.57 -26.03
C LEU A 302 -0.13 -4.53 -26.82
N PRO A 303 0.30 -4.20 -28.06
CA PRO A 303 1.04 -5.16 -28.89
C PRO A 303 2.38 -5.62 -28.28
N ASN A 304 3.08 -4.77 -27.52
CA ASN A 304 4.37 -5.15 -26.92
C ASN A 304 4.19 -6.03 -25.68
N ILE A 305 3.23 -5.70 -24.80
CA ILE A 305 2.84 -6.54 -23.67
C ILE A 305 2.39 -7.91 -24.18
N MET A 306 1.49 -7.95 -25.17
CA MET A 306 1.01 -9.23 -25.72
C MET A 306 2.13 -10.03 -26.40
N ARG A 307 3.03 -9.38 -27.15
CA ARG A 307 4.22 -10.05 -27.72
C ARG A 307 5.07 -10.68 -26.61
N PHE A 308 5.31 -9.96 -25.53
CA PHE A 308 6.17 -10.43 -24.46
C PHE A 308 5.52 -11.55 -23.65
N PHE A 309 4.28 -11.36 -23.17
CA PHE A 309 3.60 -12.28 -22.25
C PHE A 309 2.90 -13.46 -22.93
N SER A 310 2.67 -13.44 -24.25
CA SER A 310 2.20 -14.63 -24.99
C SER A 310 3.20 -15.80 -24.93
N ARG A 311 4.45 -15.54 -24.54
CA ARG A 311 5.47 -16.57 -24.26
C ARG A 311 5.49 -17.02 -22.79
N GLY A 312 4.60 -16.49 -21.95
CA GLY A 312 4.42 -16.84 -20.55
C GLY A 312 2.99 -17.32 -20.27
N THR A 313 2.45 -16.91 -19.12
CA THR A 313 1.07 -17.19 -18.70
C THR A 313 0.26 -15.90 -18.61
N ILE A 314 -0.94 -15.90 -19.20
CA ILE A 314 -1.93 -14.81 -19.11
C ILE A 314 -3.16 -15.33 -18.35
N PHE A 315 -3.61 -14.63 -17.31
CA PHE A 315 -4.79 -14.99 -16.53
C PHE A 315 -6.02 -14.25 -17.06
N ASP A 316 -6.92 -14.98 -17.70
CA ASP A 316 -8.07 -14.40 -18.42
C ASP A 316 -9.28 -14.11 -17.51
N GLN A 317 -9.21 -14.56 -16.25
CA GLN A 317 -10.29 -14.53 -15.27
C GLN A 317 -9.80 -14.02 -13.90
N GLN A 318 -9.00 -12.95 -13.92
CA GLN A 318 -8.41 -12.31 -12.75
C GLN A 318 -9.31 -11.19 -12.18
N PHE A 319 -9.56 -11.25 -10.87
CA PHE A 319 -10.42 -10.31 -10.15
C PHE A 319 -9.75 -9.67 -8.94
N SER A 320 -9.97 -8.37 -8.80
CA SER A 320 -9.60 -7.63 -7.61
C SER A 320 -10.44 -8.01 -6.39
N SER A 321 -9.80 -7.93 -5.23
CA SER A 321 -10.45 -7.95 -3.93
C SER A 321 -11.31 -6.71 -3.64
N SER A 322 -11.10 -5.59 -4.33
CA SER A 322 -11.79 -4.31 -4.12
C SER A 322 -11.93 -3.50 -5.42
N GLU A 323 -12.73 -2.44 -5.42
CA GLU A 323 -12.91 -1.53 -6.56
C GLU A 323 -11.82 -0.44 -6.68
N TYR A 324 -10.90 -0.33 -5.71
CA TYR A 324 -9.91 0.75 -5.67
C TYR A 324 -8.62 0.38 -4.92
N THR A 325 -7.58 1.18 -5.13
CA THR A 325 -6.19 0.92 -4.77
C THR A 325 -5.93 0.67 -3.28
N LEU A 326 -6.41 1.53 -2.38
CA LEU A 326 -6.05 1.48 -0.96
C LEU A 326 -6.26 0.09 -0.32
N PRO A 327 -7.41 -0.59 -0.51
CA PRO A 327 -7.61 -1.96 -0.03
C PRO A 327 -7.05 -3.05 -0.95
N ALA A 328 -6.99 -2.82 -2.27
CA ALA A 328 -6.51 -3.83 -3.22
C ALA A 328 -4.99 -4.04 -3.13
N TYR A 329 -4.21 -2.97 -2.93
CA TYR A 329 -2.75 -3.03 -2.90
C TYR A 329 -2.19 -3.83 -1.71
N PRO A 330 -2.60 -3.60 -0.44
CA PRO A 330 -2.21 -4.46 0.68
C PRO A 330 -2.62 -5.92 0.48
N ALA A 331 -3.74 -6.17 -0.18
CA ALA A 331 -4.21 -7.52 -0.44
C ALA A 331 -3.30 -8.28 -1.40
N ILE A 332 -2.76 -7.59 -2.41
CA ILE A 332 -1.73 -8.14 -3.31
C ILE A 332 -0.44 -8.44 -2.54
N GLU A 333 0.03 -7.46 -1.76
CA GLU A 333 1.33 -7.53 -1.10
C GLU A 333 1.40 -8.56 0.02
N THR A 334 0.25 -9.04 0.52
CA THR A 334 0.19 -9.93 1.69
C THR A 334 -0.61 -11.22 1.48
N GLY A 335 -1.46 -11.27 0.45
CA GLY A 335 -2.37 -12.39 0.21
C GLY A 335 -3.61 -12.41 1.12
N TYR A 336 -3.89 -11.35 1.88
CA TYR A 336 -5.07 -11.25 2.75
C TYR A 336 -6.13 -10.32 2.14
N TYR A 337 -7.42 -10.63 2.31
CA TYR A 337 -8.51 -9.73 1.91
C TYR A 337 -8.55 -8.46 2.78
N PRO A 338 -9.16 -7.37 2.29
CA PRO A 338 -9.19 -6.07 2.98
C PRO A 338 -9.74 -6.09 4.42
N HIS A 339 -10.69 -6.99 4.71
CA HIS A 339 -11.25 -7.12 6.06
C HIS A 339 -10.28 -7.78 7.06
N HIS A 340 -9.25 -8.49 6.58
CA HIS A 340 -8.15 -9.01 7.39
C HIS A 340 -6.99 -8.00 7.52
N THR A 341 -6.62 -7.32 6.42
CA THR A 341 -5.57 -6.29 6.48
C THR A 341 -6.00 -5.05 7.26
N ASN A 342 -7.31 -4.77 7.30
CA ASN A 342 -7.95 -3.60 7.90
C ASN A 342 -7.48 -2.26 7.29
N ILE A 343 -6.96 -2.29 6.07
CA ILE A 343 -6.57 -1.08 5.32
C ILE A 343 -7.63 -0.83 4.25
N PHE A 344 -8.62 -0.01 4.59
CA PHE A 344 -9.71 0.42 3.71
C PHE A 344 -10.16 1.87 4.01
N ASN A 345 -9.82 2.42 5.17
CA ASN A 345 -10.27 3.73 5.59
C ASN A 345 -9.26 4.83 5.20
N LEU A 346 -9.66 5.70 4.26
CA LEU A 346 -8.82 6.80 3.74
C LEU A 346 -8.54 7.93 4.75
N ARG A 347 -9.12 7.88 5.95
CA ARG A 347 -8.98 8.93 6.98
C ARG A 347 -8.08 8.52 8.15
N VAL A 348 -7.44 7.36 8.08
CA VAL A 348 -6.59 6.88 9.18
C VAL A 348 -5.36 6.15 8.63
N GLY A 349 -4.20 6.53 9.13
CA GLY A 349 -2.95 5.82 8.89
C GLY A 349 -2.90 4.61 9.81
N TYR A 350 -3.00 3.40 9.26
CA TYR A 350 -2.81 2.15 10.00
C TYR A 350 -1.78 1.29 9.27
N GLU A 351 -0.71 0.92 9.98
CA GLU A 351 0.34 0.07 9.44
C GLU A 351 -0.10 -1.40 9.42
N LEU A 352 0.29 -2.13 8.37
CA LEU A 352 0.20 -3.58 8.36
C LEU A 352 0.92 -4.15 9.58
N PRO A 353 0.32 -5.13 10.30
CA PRO A 353 1.04 -5.80 11.38
C PRO A 353 2.24 -6.59 10.81
N LEU A 354 3.33 -6.67 11.56
CA LEU A 354 4.55 -7.39 11.13
C LEU A 354 4.33 -8.89 10.87
N ARG A 355 3.24 -9.47 11.40
CA ARG A 355 2.82 -10.86 11.11
C ARG A 355 2.34 -11.07 9.68
N MET A 356 2.04 -9.99 8.95
CA MET A 356 1.65 -9.97 7.54
C MET A 356 2.81 -9.40 6.71
N PRO A 357 3.88 -10.17 6.49
CA PRO A 357 5.05 -9.68 5.76
C PRO A 357 4.72 -9.50 4.28
N THR A 358 5.15 -8.36 3.72
CA THR A 358 4.96 -8.06 2.30
C THR A 358 5.84 -8.92 1.40
N ILE A 359 5.58 -8.90 0.10
CA ILE A 359 6.41 -9.60 -0.91
C ILE A 359 7.86 -9.14 -0.78
N ALA A 360 8.10 -7.83 -0.69
CA ALA A 360 9.45 -7.29 -0.56
C ALA A 360 10.18 -7.77 0.71
N GLU A 361 9.47 -7.89 1.85
CA GLU A 361 10.04 -8.44 3.09
C GLU A 361 10.46 -9.90 2.91
N ARG A 362 9.64 -10.70 2.22
CA ARG A 362 9.97 -12.09 1.88
C ARG A 362 11.16 -12.21 0.94
N MET A 363 11.20 -11.40 -0.11
CA MET A 363 12.31 -11.36 -1.06
C MET A 363 13.61 -10.92 -0.39
N LYS A 364 13.55 -9.95 0.52
CA LYS A 364 14.70 -9.52 1.31
C LYS A 364 15.23 -10.67 2.18
N GLY A 365 14.34 -11.45 2.79
CA GLY A 365 14.69 -12.65 3.56
C GLY A 365 15.38 -13.75 2.74
N LEU A 366 15.13 -13.82 1.42
CA LEU A 366 15.85 -14.70 0.50
C LEU A 366 17.23 -14.14 0.09
N GLY A 367 17.54 -12.89 0.43
CA GLY A 367 18.80 -12.22 0.14
C GLY A 367 18.84 -11.46 -1.19
N TYR A 368 17.68 -11.07 -1.75
CA TYR A 368 17.63 -10.14 -2.87
C TYR A 368 18.00 -8.71 -2.41
N HIS A 369 18.60 -7.93 -3.30
CA HIS A 369 18.56 -6.48 -3.21
C HIS A 369 17.16 -6.03 -3.64
N CYS A 370 16.37 -5.56 -2.68
CA CYS A 370 15.00 -5.15 -2.94
C CYS A 370 14.98 -3.64 -3.20
N ALA A 371 14.56 -3.21 -4.38
CA ALA A 371 14.39 -1.79 -4.68
C ALA A 371 13.07 -1.50 -5.39
N ALA A 372 12.56 -0.30 -5.20
CA ALA A 372 11.47 0.23 -5.99
C ALA A 372 11.98 1.45 -6.79
N PRO A 373 12.49 1.25 -8.02
CA PRO A 373 13.01 2.33 -8.86
C PRO A 373 11.96 3.40 -9.21
N MET A 374 10.68 3.09 -9.04
CA MET A 374 9.60 4.09 -9.00
C MET A 374 8.39 3.50 -8.26
N ALA A 375 7.92 4.19 -7.22
CA ALA A 375 6.74 3.82 -6.45
C ALA A 375 5.89 5.04 -6.07
N THR A 376 4.63 4.78 -5.73
CA THR A 376 3.76 5.80 -5.13
C THR A 376 4.13 6.05 -3.67
N THR A 377 3.92 7.28 -3.19
CA THR A 377 3.95 7.59 -1.77
C THR A 377 2.78 6.97 -0.99
N GLN A 378 1.70 6.60 -1.69
CA GLN A 378 0.58 5.89 -1.11
C GLN A 378 1.03 4.51 -0.61
N GLY A 379 0.62 4.14 0.61
CA GLY A 379 1.01 2.86 1.20
C GLY A 379 2.27 2.89 2.06
N ILE A 380 3.10 3.95 1.99
CA ILE A 380 4.28 4.09 2.88
C ILE A 380 3.83 4.18 4.34
N ALA A 381 2.85 5.04 4.64
CA ALA A 381 2.27 5.17 5.98
C ALA A 381 1.52 3.91 6.45
N HIS A 382 1.28 2.95 5.54
CA HIS A 382 0.67 1.66 5.83
C HIS A 382 1.72 0.53 5.94
N GLY A 383 3.01 0.83 5.81
CA GLY A 383 4.09 -0.14 5.89
C GLY A 383 4.26 -1.04 4.66
N LEU A 384 3.60 -0.74 3.52
CA LEU A 384 3.64 -1.62 2.33
C LEU A 384 5.06 -1.73 1.73
N LEU A 385 5.85 -0.67 1.81
CA LEU A 385 7.17 -0.60 1.20
C LEU A 385 8.33 -0.94 2.15
N ARG A 386 8.07 -1.35 3.41
CA ARG A 386 9.13 -1.56 4.42
C ARG A 386 10.12 -2.69 4.11
N GLY A 387 9.79 -3.56 3.16
CA GLY A 387 10.68 -4.62 2.67
C GLY A 387 11.80 -4.15 1.74
N PHE A 388 11.66 -2.99 1.10
CA PHE A 388 12.63 -2.46 0.15
C PHE A 388 13.84 -1.81 0.85
N ASP A 389 15.02 -1.89 0.26
CA ASP A 389 16.23 -1.19 0.70
C ASP A 389 16.26 0.26 0.21
N ARG A 390 15.69 0.51 -0.98
CA ARG A 390 15.57 1.82 -1.62
C ARG A 390 14.22 1.96 -2.29
N VAL A 391 13.60 3.13 -2.16
CA VAL A 391 12.35 3.50 -2.83
C VAL A 391 12.48 4.90 -3.41
N ILE A 392 12.37 5.02 -4.72
CA ILE A 392 12.23 6.31 -5.40
C ILE A 392 10.73 6.60 -5.49
N ALA A 393 10.24 7.53 -4.67
CA ALA A 393 8.81 7.74 -4.46
C ALA A 393 8.34 9.11 -4.97
N ALA A 394 7.19 9.15 -5.66
CA ALA A 394 6.50 10.38 -6.00
C ALA A 394 4.99 10.26 -5.72
N GLY A 395 4.32 11.41 -5.56
CA GLY A 395 2.91 11.41 -5.18
C GLY A 395 1.97 10.96 -6.30
N TRP A 396 2.12 11.52 -7.49
CA TRP A 396 1.14 11.39 -8.57
C TRP A 396 1.77 11.15 -9.95
N THR A 397 2.92 11.75 -10.22
CA THR A 397 3.57 11.71 -11.54
C THR A 397 4.45 10.46 -11.68
N LEU A 398 3.82 9.29 -11.84
CA LEU A 398 4.50 7.99 -12.01
C LEU A 398 4.45 7.53 -13.47
N HIS A 399 5.04 8.33 -14.36
CA HIS A 399 5.03 8.09 -15.80
C HIS A 399 5.92 6.91 -16.21
N THR A 400 5.39 6.05 -17.07
CA THR A 400 6.07 4.85 -17.57
C THR A 400 7.41 5.18 -18.22
N ALA A 401 7.56 6.32 -18.90
CA ALA A 401 8.84 6.73 -19.49
C ALA A 401 9.94 6.95 -18.44
N VAL A 402 9.62 7.63 -17.34
CA VAL A 402 10.55 7.85 -16.22
C VAL A 402 10.82 6.54 -15.49
N GLY A 403 9.76 5.76 -15.25
CA GLY A 403 9.86 4.48 -14.56
C GLY A 403 10.71 3.45 -15.29
N VAL A 404 10.53 3.30 -16.61
CA VAL A 404 11.33 2.38 -17.44
C VAL A 404 12.80 2.80 -17.43
N ASP A 405 13.12 4.06 -17.64
CA ASP A 405 14.50 4.56 -17.58
C ASP A 405 15.13 4.32 -16.19
N SER A 406 14.39 4.59 -15.12
CA SER A 406 14.82 4.33 -13.74
C SER A 406 15.11 2.84 -13.48
N VAL A 407 14.24 1.93 -13.97
CA VAL A 407 14.47 0.48 -13.87
C VAL A 407 15.71 0.05 -14.65
N LEU A 408 15.90 0.52 -15.88
CA LEU A 408 17.07 0.16 -16.68
C LEU A 408 18.38 0.61 -16.01
N ARG A 409 18.42 1.85 -15.53
CA ARG A 409 19.58 2.36 -14.78
C ARG A 409 19.84 1.57 -13.51
N HIS A 410 18.79 1.19 -12.79
CA HIS A 410 18.92 0.39 -11.58
C HIS A 410 19.47 -1.01 -11.89
N ILE A 411 18.98 -1.66 -12.95
CA ILE A 411 19.50 -2.95 -13.41
C ILE A 411 20.99 -2.84 -13.70
N ASP A 412 21.40 -1.84 -14.50
CA ASP A 412 22.80 -1.62 -14.87
C ASP A 412 23.69 -1.26 -13.66
N ALA A 413 23.19 -0.46 -12.73
CA ALA A 413 23.96 0.00 -11.57
C ALA A 413 24.25 -1.11 -10.54
N PHE A 414 23.39 -2.13 -10.48
CA PHE A 414 23.45 -3.21 -9.47
C PHE A 414 23.40 -4.60 -10.12
N ASP A 415 23.90 -4.74 -11.34
CA ASP A 415 23.92 -5.97 -12.15
C ASP A 415 24.69 -7.13 -11.49
N GLU A 416 25.59 -6.81 -10.56
CA GLU A 416 26.32 -7.76 -9.71
C GLU A 416 25.50 -8.30 -8.52
N THR A 417 24.23 -7.91 -8.38
CA THR A 417 23.32 -8.38 -7.31
C THR A 417 22.16 -9.20 -7.87
N ASP A 418 21.51 -9.99 -7.00
CA ASP A 418 20.20 -10.55 -7.31
C ASP A 418 19.11 -9.54 -6.94
N GLN A 419 18.36 -9.06 -7.93
CA GLN A 419 17.47 -7.90 -7.76
C GLN A 419 16.00 -8.31 -7.66
N PHE A 420 15.29 -7.77 -6.67
CA PHE A 420 13.82 -7.73 -6.65
C PHE A 420 13.37 -6.29 -6.84
N LEU A 421 12.79 -6.01 -8.00
CA LEU A 421 12.39 -4.67 -8.41
C LEU A 421 10.88 -4.51 -8.43
N PHE A 422 10.42 -3.34 -7.98
CA PHE A 422 9.03 -2.93 -8.05
C PHE A 422 8.87 -1.63 -8.84
N LEU A 423 8.04 -1.68 -9.88
CA LEU A 423 7.72 -0.55 -10.75
C LEU A 423 6.21 -0.26 -10.67
N TYR A 424 5.85 0.88 -10.06
CA TYR A 424 4.47 1.35 -9.98
C TYR A 424 4.19 2.41 -11.07
N LEU A 425 3.16 2.20 -11.88
CA LEU A 425 2.77 3.07 -13.00
C LEU A 425 1.34 3.61 -12.82
N LEU A 426 1.16 4.92 -13.03
CA LEU A 426 -0.14 5.60 -12.92
C LEU A 426 -0.69 6.10 -14.26
N ASP A 427 0.00 5.90 -15.39
CA ASP A 427 -0.41 6.48 -16.68
C ASP A 427 -1.84 6.10 -17.08
N VAL A 428 -2.21 4.84 -16.87
CA VAL A 428 -3.54 4.29 -17.22
C VAL A 428 -4.62 4.68 -16.21
N HIS A 429 -4.25 5.07 -14.99
CA HIS A 429 -5.20 5.43 -13.95
C HIS A 429 -6.05 6.63 -14.41
N PRO A 430 -7.38 6.52 -14.38
CA PRO A 430 -8.26 7.54 -14.91
C PRO A 430 -8.41 8.71 -13.92
N TYR A 431 -8.27 9.93 -14.43
CA TYR A 431 -8.48 11.15 -13.65
C TYR A 431 -9.66 11.96 -14.16
N ASN A 432 -10.25 12.77 -13.28
CA ASN A 432 -11.37 13.63 -13.65
C ASN A 432 -10.88 14.78 -14.55
N ALA A 433 -11.36 14.80 -15.78
CA ALA A 433 -10.99 15.72 -16.85
C ALA A 433 -11.34 17.19 -16.56
N ARG A 434 -12.02 17.49 -15.44
CA ARG A 434 -12.23 18.86 -14.95
C ARG A 434 -10.92 19.53 -14.53
N TRP A 435 -10.07 18.81 -13.81
CA TRP A 435 -8.82 19.32 -13.24
C TRP A 435 -7.58 18.61 -13.79
N PHE A 436 -7.75 17.43 -14.38
CA PHE A 436 -6.71 16.73 -15.09
C PHE A 436 -6.77 17.04 -16.58
N LYS A 437 -5.64 17.46 -17.16
CA LYS A 437 -5.57 17.71 -18.60
C LYS A 437 -5.46 16.37 -19.34
N CYS A 438 -6.40 16.09 -20.24
CA CYS A 438 -6.32 14.94 -21.13
C CYS A 438 -5.11 15.02 -22.08
N ASP A 439 -4.68 13.87 -22.57
CA ASP A 439 -3.60 13.76 -23.53
C ASP A 439 -3.89 14.60 -24.79
N THR A 440 -2.87 15.26 -25.31
CA THR A 440 -3.01 16.16 -26.46
C THR A 440 -3.59 15.44 -27.68
N ALA A 441 -3.27 14.17 -27.90
CA ALA A 441 -3.84 13.37 -28.99
C ALA A 441 -5.36 13.19 -28.82
N VAL A 442 -5.81 12.88 -27.60
CA VAL A 442 -7.24 12.74 -27.28
C VAL A 442 -7.94 14.08 -27.49
N GLU A 443 -7.37 15.14 -26.95
CA GLU A 443 -7.92 16.49 -27.04
C GLU A 443 -8.08 16.99 -28.48
N ALA A 444 -7.11 16.68 -29.35
CA ALA A 444 -7.07 17.15 -30.73
C ALA A 444 -7.99 16.36 -31.67
N HIS A 445 -8.29 15.09 -31.35
CA HIS A 445 -9.11 14.23 -32.20
C HIS A 445 -10.58 14.12 -31.75
N LEU A 446 -10.87 14.49 -30.50
CA LEU A 446 -12.26 14.50 -30.01
C LEU A 446 -13.06 15.66 -30.63
N PRO A 447 -14.28 15.41 -31.14
CA PRO A 447 -15.20 16.46 -31.52
C PRO A 447 -15.47 17.42 -30.34
N LEU A 448 -15.62 18.71 -30.63
CA LEU A 448 -15.88 19.73 -29.60
C LEU A 448 -17.09 19.39 -28.70
N ALA A 449 -18.13 18.77 -29.25
CA ALA A 449 -19.31 18.37 -28.47
C ALA A 449 -18.98 17.37 -27.35
N GLU A 450 -18.02 16.47 -27.58
CA GLU A 450 -17.56 15.45 -26.61
C GLU A 450 -16.59 16.06 -25.56
N ARG A 451 -16.19 17.32 -25.76
CA ARG A 451 -15.41 18.10 -24.79
C ARG A 451 -16.30 18.85 -23.80
N PHE A 452 -17.62 18.87 -24.00
CA PHE A 452 -18.58 19.53 -23.12
C PHE A 452 -19.38 18.49 -22.33
N PHE A 453 -19.06 18.34 -21.05
CA PHE A 453 -19.73 17.41 -20.13
C PHE A 453 -20.07 18.12 -18.80
N PRO A 454 -21.06 17.63 -18.02
CA PRO A 454 -21.36 18.21 -16.71
C PRO A 454 -20.15 18.07 -15.78
N HIS A 455 -19.74 19.19 -15.18
CA HIS A 455 -18.52 19.27 -14.39
C HIS A 455 -18.82 19.03 -12.91
N ASP A 456 -18.78 17.80 -12.44
CA ASP A 456 -18.75 17.50 -11.01
C ASP A 456 -17.29 17.29 -10.58
N SER A 457 -16.77 18.21 -9.74
CA SER A 457 -15.38 18.14 -9.23
C SER A 457 -15.19 17.04 -8.20
N ASP A 458 -16.28 16.56 -7.60
CA ASP A 458 -16.23 15.74 -6.39
C ASP A 458 -16.35 14.24 -6.74
N VAL A 459 -16.42 13.91 -8.04
CA VAL A 459 -16.48 12.53 -8.54
C VAL A 459 -15.09 11.90 -8.51
N ALA A 460 -14.94 10.88 -7.66
CA ALA A 460 -13.78 10.01 -7.60
C ALA A 460 -13.60 9.17 -8.88
N SER A 461 -12.37 8.73 -9.16
CA SER A 461 -12.00 7.95 -10.36
C SER A 461 -12.87 6.70 -10.56
N VAL A 462 -13.16 6.00 -9.47
CA VAL A 462 -13.98 4.78 -9.42
C VAL A 462 -15.48 5.02 -9.65
N ARG A 463 -15.88 6.28 -9.77
CA ARG A 463 -17.25 6.71 -10.12
C ARG A 463 -17.26 7.59 -11.37
N LEU A 464 -16.22 7.55 -12.19
CA LEU A 464 -16.23 8.29 -13.45
C LEU A 464 -17.30 7.74 -14.39
N PRO A 465 -18.15 8.61 -14.96
CA PRO A 465 -19.24 8.19 -15.83
C PRO A 465 -18.72 7.64 -17.16
N ASN A 466 -19.59 6.91 -17.84
CA ASN A 466 -19.39 6.47 -19.20
C ASN A 466 -19.48 7.67 -20.16
N LEU A 467 -18.34 8.32 -20.37
CA LEU A 467 -18.17 9.42 -21.32
C LEU A 467 -17.01 9.09 -22.25
N ARG A 468 -17.17 9.44 -23.52
CA ARG A 468 -16.18 9.18 -24.56
C ARG A 468 -14.81 9.77 -24.25
N ILE A 469 -14.75 10.96 -23.64
CA ILE A 469 -13.48 11.59 -23.26
C ILE A 469 -12.64 10.72 -22.30
N TYR A 470 -13.28 10.06 -21.34
CA TYR A 470 -12.59 9.17 -20.39
C TYR A 470 -12.14 7.87 -21.06
N GLN A 471 -12.97 7.33 -21.96
CA GLN A 471 -12.65 6.11 -22.70
C GLN A 471 -11.47 6.31 -23.64
N GLU A 472 -11.48 7.39 -24.43
CA GLU A 472 -10.39 7.70 -25.36
C GLU A 472 -9.11 8.06 -24.60
N GLN A 473 -9.20 8.77 -23.47
CA GLN A 473 -8.07 9.00 -22.57
C GLN A 473 -7.46 7.69 -22.08
N TYR A 474 -8.29 6.76 -21.59
CA TYR A 474 -7.84 5.47 -21.09
C TYR A 474 -7.14 4.64 -22.17
N LEU A 475 -7.75 4.54 -23.36
CA LEU A 475 -7.19 3.81 -24.50
C LEU A 475 -5.88 4.42 -25.00
N GLU A 476 -5.77 5.74 -25.04
CA GLU A 476 -4.52 6.40 -25.44
C GLU A 476 -3.40 6.17 -24.40
N GLN A 477 -3.70 6.28 -23.11
CA GLN A 477 -2.72 5.99 -22.06
C GLN A 477 -2.26 4.53 -22.06
N MET A 478 -3.15 3.59 -22.37
CA MET A 478 -2.76 2.19 -22.58
C MET A 478 -1.72 2.05 -23.71
N ARG A 479 -1.96 2.69 -24.87
CA ARG A 479 -1.01 2.64 -26.01
C ARG A 479 0.35 3.22 -25.66
N GLN A 480 0.37 4.35 -24.95
CA GLN A 480 1.63 5.01 -24.57
C GLN A 480 2.41 4.19 -23.54
N THR A 481 1.71 3.60 -22.58
CA THR A 481 2.27 2.67 -21.60
C THR A 481 2.88 1.45 -22.28
N ASP A 482 2.13 0.77 -23.16
CA ASP A 482 2.61 -0.40 -23.91
C ASP A 482 3.86 -0.08 -24.75
N ARG A 483 3.83 1.03 -25.49
CA ARG A 483 4.96 1.46 -26.33
C ARG A 483 6.24 1.61 -25.51
N THR A 484 6.14 2.21 -24.32
CA THR A 484 7.29 2.47 -23.46
C THR A 484 7.77 1.18 -22.77
N LEU A 485 6.85 0.36 -22.26
CA LEU A 485 7.18 -0.97 -21.73
C LEU A 485 7.83 -1.87 -22.79
N GLY A 486 7.52 -1.68 -24.08
CA GLY A 486 8.20 -2.35 -25.18
C GLY A 486 9.72 -2.14 -25.19
N LEU A 487 10.22 -1.00 -24.72
CA LEU A 487 11.66 -0.74 -24.55
C LEU A 487 12.24 -1.63 -23.44
N LEU A 488 11.58 -1.66 -22.28
CA LEU A 488 11.96 -2.50 -21.15
C LEU A 488 11.98 -3.99 -21.54
N PHE A 489 10.91 -4.49 -22.15
CA PHE A 489 10.83 -5.89 -22.57
C PHE A 489 11.92 -6.26 -23.57
N SER A 490 12.22 -5.36 -24.52
CA SER A 490 13.29 -5.59 -25.50
C SER A 490 14.67 -5.64 -24.84
N TYR A 491 14.93 -4.77 -23.86
CA TYR A 491 16.16 -4.81 -23.05
C TYR A 491 16.25 -6.15 -22.28
N LEU A 492 15.18 -6.56 -21.59
CA LEU A 492 15.15 -7.81 -20.83
C LEU A 492 15.46 -9.03 -21.71
N GLU A 493 14.88 -9.11 -22.90
CA GLU A 493 15.14 -10.20 -23.86
C GLU A 493 16.57 -10.19 -24.44
N GLN A 494 17.26 -9.05 -24.40
CA GLN A 494 18.65 -8.91 -24.87
C GLN A 494 19.69 -9.22 -23.79
N HIS A 495 19.35 -9.02 -22.51
CA HIS A 495 20.32 -9.06 -21.41
C HIS A 495 20.15 -10.24 -20.46
N PHE A 496 19.01 -10.95 -20.49
CA PHE A 496 18.76 -12.08 -19.61
C PHE A 496 18.24 -13.30 -20.38
N ASN A 497 18.69 -14.49 -19.98
CA ASN A 497 18.08 -15.75 -20.39
C ASN A 497 16.73 -15.95 -19.67
N GLU A 498 15.84 -16.77 -20.24
CA GLU A 498 14.49 -16.96 -19.69
C GLU A 498 14.47 -17.57 -18.28
N ASP A 499 15.53 -18.28 -17.88
CA ASP A 499 15.69 -18.86 -16.55
C ASP A 499 16.37 -17.92 -15.53
N GLU A 500 16.85 -16.77 -15.98
CA GLU A 500 17.52 -15.75 -15.15
C GLU A 500 16.57 -14.68 -14.63
N TYR A 501 15.37 -14.54 -15.21
CA TYR A 501 14.39 -13.55 -14.78
C TYR A 501 13.01 -14.14 -14.44
N LEU A 502 12.23 -13.37 -13.66
CA LEU A 502 10.80 -13.52 -13.49
C LEU A 502 10.12 -12.15 -13.59
N ILE A 503 9.27 -11.96 -14.60
CA ILE A 503 8.50 -10.73 -14.80
C ILE A 503 7.03 -10.98 -14.47
N ASN A 504 6.47 -10.17 -13.59
CA ASN A 504 5.08 -10.21 -13.14
C ASN A 504 4.41 -8.87 -13.43
N LEU A 505 3.53 -8.80 -14.42
CA LEU A 505 2.73 -7.61 -14.72
C LEU A 505 1.32 -7.81 -14.17
N TYR A 506 0.85 -6.88 -13.35
CA TYR A 506 -0.48 -6.95 -12.78
C TYR A 506 -1.09 -5.57 -12.55
N SER A 507 -2.39 -5.58 -12.26
CA SER A 507 -3.14 -4.42 -11.80
C SER A 507 -3.88 -4.75 -10.50
N ASP A 508 -4.25 -3.72 -9.78
CA ASP A 508 -5.00 -3.78 -8.54
C ASP A 508 -6.50 -3.83 -8.75
N HIS A 509 -7.05 -3.10 -9.72
CA HIS A 509 -8.48 -3.07 -9.99
C HIS A 509 -8.79 -2.72 -11.45
N GLY A 510 -10.09 -2.64 -11.76
CA GLY A 510 -10.58 -2.25 -13.07
C GLY A 510 -11.10 -0.81 -13.10
N ILE A 511 -12.04 -0.52 -14.00
CA ILE A 511 -12.58 0.82 -14.18
C ILE A 511 -14.08 0.85 -14.53
N PRO A 512 -14.82 1.90 -14.13
CA PRO A 512 -16.27 2.00 -14.37
C PRO A 512 -16.65 2.62 -15.71
N MET A 513 -15.80 3.45 -16.35
CA MET A 513 -16.18 4.37 -17.43
C MET A 513 -16.49 3.73 -18.80
N PHE A 514 -16.48 2.40 -18.87
CA PHE A 514 -16.97 1.63 -20.01
C PHE A 514 -18.28 0.91 -19.66
N GLY A 515 -18.75 1.00 -18.41
CA GLY A 515 -19.95 0.41 -17.82
C GLY A 515 -21.24 1.16 -18.14
N ASP A 516 -22.38 0.49 -17.99
CA ASP A 516 -23.68 1.15 -17.95
C ASP A 516 -23.99 1.64 -16.53
N THR A 517 -24.86 2.65 -16.42
CA THR A 517 -25.40 3.08 -15.13
C THR A 517 -26.68 2.29 -14.82
N ILE A 518 -26.76 1.72 -13.62
CA ILE A 518 -27.91 0.93 -13.16
C ILE A 518 -28.66 1.77 -12.14
N GLY A 519 -29.93 2.07 -12.40
CA GLY A 519 -30.74 2.90 -11.50
C GLY A 519 -30.20 4.33 -11.30
N GLY A 520 -29.43 4.84 -12.26
CA GLY A 520 -28.82 6.18 -12.19
C GLY A 520 -27.48 6.24 -11.44
N SER A 521 -26.93 5.11 -10.99
CA SER A 521 -25.62 5.02 -10.33
C SER A 521 -24.68 4.06 -11.06
N ILE A 522 -23.39 4.24 -10.84
CA ILE A 522 -22.33 3.37 -11.37
C ILE A 522 -22.21 2.15 -10.44
N ASP A 523 -22.20 0.95 -11.03
CA ASP A 523 -21.87 -0.27 -10.29
C ASP A 523 -20.35 -0.38 -10.09
N ILE A 524 -19.89 0.05 -8.91
CA ILE A 524 -18.48 -0.01 -8.52
C ILE A 524 -17.95 -1.44 -8.34
N LEU A 525 -18.82 -2.45 -8.21
CA LEU A 525 -18.42 -3.86 -8.20
C LEU A 525 -18.81 -4.57 -9.50
N SER A 526 -19.00 -3.84 -10.61
CA SER A 526 -19.17 -4.50 -11.90
C SER A 526 -17.94 -5.34 -12.25
N GLU A 527 -18.09 -6.29 -13.18
CA GLU A 527 -16.94 -7.02 -13.73
C GLU A 527 -15.89 -6.07 -14.31
N ARG A 528 -16.29 -4.97 -14.95
CA ARG A 528 -15.36 -3.96 -15.49
C ARG A 528 -14.58 -3.23 -14.39
N SER A 529 -15.24 -2.90 -13.29
CA SER A 529 -14.65 -2.18 -12.15
C SER A 529 -13.70 -3.04 -11.31
N THR A 530 -13.88 -4.36 -11.32
CA THR A 530 -13.13 -5.29 -10.46
C THR A 530 -12.30 -6.32 -11.24
N SER A 531 -12.38 -6.35 -12.57
CA SER A 531 -11.45 -7.11 -13.40
C SER A 531 -10.09 -6.43 -13.41
N ALA A 532 -9.05 -7.15 -13.03
CA ALA A 532 -7.68 -6.68 -13.02
C ALA A 532 -6.84 -7.51 -14.00
N THR A 533 -5.77 -6.93 -14.53
CA THR A 533 -4.81 -7.65 -15.40
C THR A 533 -3.83 -8.46 -14.56
N TRP A 534 -3.47 -9.67 -15.03
CA TRP A 534 -2.35 -10.43 -14.50
C TRP A 534 -1.67 -11.29 -15.57
N MET A 535 -0.37 -11.11 -15.75
CA MET A 535 0.47 -11.81 -16.71
C MET A 535 1.85 -12.08 -16.12
N MET A 536 2.42 -13.25 -16.40
CA MET A 536 3.75 -13.63 -15.91
C MET A 536 4.59 -14.24 -17.02
N ARG A 537 5.91 -14.05 -16.97
CA ARG A 537 6.87 -14.73 -17.86
C ARG A 537 8.22 -14.89 -17.18
N GLY A 538 8.91 -15.99 -17.46
CA GLY A 538 10.27 -16.26 -17.01
C GLY A 538 10.35 -17.59 -16.27
N ALA A 539 11.34 -17.70 -15.40
CA ALA A 539 11.69 -18.95 -14.75
C ALA A 539 10.54 -19.55 -13.94
N GLY A 540 10.22 -20.82 -14.21
CA GLY A 540 9.15 -21.56 -13.53
C GLY A 540 7.74 -21.21 -14.00
N VAL A 541 7.57 -20.23 -14.90
CA VAL A 541 6.27 -19.86 -15.46
C VAL A 541 5.95 -20.71 -16.69
N PRO A 542 4.79 -21.39 -16.72
CA PRO A 542 4.33 -22.10 -17.91
C PRO A 542 4.25 -21.17 -19.12
N ALA A 543 4.85 -21.59 -20.23
CA ALA A 543 4.93 -20.78 -21.45
C ALA A 543 3.71 -21.00 -22.36
N GLY A 544 3.33 -19.97 -23.12
CA GLY A 544 2.30 -20.07 -24.15
C GLY A 544 0.89 -20.38 -23.63
N THR A 545 0.60 -20.05 -22.37
CA THR A 545 -0.62 -20.49 -21.69
C THR A 545 -1.56 -19.32 -21.41
N VAL A 546 -2.85 -19.51 -21.72
CA VAL A 546 -3.92 -18.64 -21.24
C VAL A 546 -4.74 -19.43 -20.22
N VAL A 547 -4.73 -18.98 -18.97
CA VAL A 547 -5.44 -19.61 -17.86
C VAL A 547 -6.84 -19.02 -17.77
N HIS A 548 -7.84 -19.90 -17.76
CA HIS A 548 -9.24 -19.52 -17.61
C HIS A 548 -9.81 -19.82 -16.22
N ASP A 549 -9.01 -20.34 -15.29
CA ASP A 549 -9.41 -20.51 -13.89
C ASP A 549 -9.69 -19.14 -13.24
N LEU A 550 -10.67 -19.09 -12.32
CA LEU A 550 -10.90 -17.90 -11.50
C LEU A 550 -9.69 -17.64 -10.60
N THR A 551 -9.13 -16.44 -10.69
CA THR A 551 -8.02 -15.98 -9.84
C THR A 551 -8.35 -14.64 -9.20
N SER A 552 -7.75 -14.39 -8.04
CA SER A 552 -7.93 -13.15 -7.28
C SER A 552 -6.59 -12.43 -7.09
N THR A 553 -6.60 -11.12 -6.87
CA THR A 553 -5.37 -10.34 -6.59
C THR A 553 -4.59 -10.87 -5.38
N VAL A 554 -5.27 -11.47 -4.39
CA VAL A 554 -4.62 -12.15 -3.26
C VAL A 554 -3.81 -13.39 -3.66
N ASP A 555 -4.02 -13.96 -4.86
CA ASP A 555 -3.29 -15.15 -5.36
C ASP A 555 -1.89 -14.80 -5.87
N ILE A 556 -1.59 -13.53 -6.08
CA ILE A 556 -0.27 -13.07 -6.53
C ILE A 556 0.80 -13.38 -5.48
N TYR A 557 0.50 -13.15 -4.19
CA TYR A 557 1.42 -13.44 -3.09
C TYR A 557 1.88 -14.91 -3.02
N PRO A 558 0.98 -15.91 -2.90
CA PRO A 558 1.41 -17.31 -2.87
C PRO A 558 2.04 -17.77 -4.20
N THR A 559 1.69 -17.16 -5.32
CA THR A 559 2.31 -17.47 -6.62
C THR A 559 3.77 -17.05 -6.66
N LEU A 560 4.09 -15.83 -6.22
CA LEU A 560 5.48 -15.41 -6.06
C LEU A 560 6.19 -16.23 -4.98
N GLY A 561 5.49 -16.61 -3.91
CA GLY A 561 6.03 -17.51 -2.89
C GLY A 561 6.48 -18.85 -3.45
N HIS A 562 5.64 -19.45 -4.32
CA HIS A 562 5.96 -20.68 -5.02
C HIS A 562 7.14 -20.52 -5.99
N LEU A 563 7.12 -19.49 -6.83
CA LEU A 563 8.12 -19.30 -7.90
C LEU A 563 9.50 -18.85 -7.37
N CYS A 564 9.53 -18.03 -6.32
CA CYS A 564 10.75 -17.52 -5.70
C CYS A 564 11.23 -18.37 -4.51
N GLY A 565 10.36 -19.23 -3.96
CA GLY A 565 10.69 -20.14 -2.86
C GLY A 565 10.68 -19.49 -1.47
N PHE A 566 9.87 -18.47 -1.23
CA PHE A 566 9.67 -17.89 0.11
C PHE A 566 8.48 -18.55 0.85
N PRO A 567 8.51 -18.61 2.19
CA PRO A 567 7.40 -19.19 2.96
C PRO A 567 6.14 -18.33 2.88
N VAL A 568 5.00 -19.00 2.72
CA VAL A 568 3.66 -18.39 2.71
C VAL A 568 2.96 -18.78 4.01
N ASN A 569 2.25 -17.84 4.65
CA ASN A 569 1.53 -18.15 5.89
C ASN A 569 0.30 -19.03 5.59
N ASP A 570 -0.05 -19.91 6.52
CA ASP A 570 -1.20 -20.82 6.37
C ASP A 570 -2.56 -20.11 6.44
N ASP A 571 -2.61 -18.90 7.02
CA ASP A 571 -3.83 -18.13 7.27
C ASP A 571 -4.13 -17.06 6.21
N ILE A 572 -3.40 -17.02 5.09
CA ILE A 572 -3.72 -16.12 3.98
C ILE A 572 -4.99 -16.54 3.24
N ASP A 573 -5.61 -15.58 2.54
CA ASP A 573 -6.78 -15.85 1.68
C ASP A 573 -6.40 -16.24 0.25
N GLY A 574 -5.18 -15.92 -0.15
CA GLY A 574 -4.58 -16.29 -1.43
C GLY A 574 -4.47 -17.80 -1.60
N ARG A 575 -4.69 -18.26 -2.83
CA ARG A 575 -4.53 -19.66 -3.22
C ARG A 575 -3.56 -19.73 -4.39
N LEU A 576 -2.67 -20.73 -4.36
CA LEU A 576 -1.82 -21.01 -5.51
C LEU A 576 -2.70 -21.44 -6.70
N PRO A 577 -2.61 -20.80 -7.88
CA PRO A 577 -3.36 -21.22 -9.06
C PRO A 577 -3.00 -22.65 -9.51
N ALA A 578 -3.96 -23.33 -10.15
CA ALA A 578 -3.78 -24.72 -10.58
C ALA A 578 -2.65 -24.89 -11.60
N VAL A 579 -2.40 -23.87 -12.45
CA VAL A 579 -1.31 -23.85 -13.42
C VAL A 579 0.08 -23.99 -12.77
N PHE A 580 0.21 -23.62 -11.48
CA PHE A 580 1.41 -23.77 -10.66
C PHE A 580 1.32 -24.95 -9.66
N GLY A 581 0.37 -25.86 -9.86
CA GLY A 581 0.19 -27.05 -9.02
C GLY A 581 -0.68 -26.85 -7.78
N GLY A 582 -1.34 -25.69 -7.64
CA GLY A 582 -2.33 -25.46 -6.60
C GLY A 582 -3.72 -25.99 -6.97
N SER A 583 -4.78 -25.33 -6.49
CA SER A 583 -6.17 -25.73 -6.72
C SER A 583 -7.00 -24.57 -7.29
N PRO A 584 -7.85 -24.82 -8.29
CA PRO A 584 -8.67 -23.76 -8.87
C PRO A 584 -9.69 -23.24 -7.84
N ARG A 585 -10.01 -21.95 -7.92
CA ARG A 585 -11.10 -21.36 -7.14
C ARG A 585 -12.44 -21.76 -7.74
N ASP A 586 -13.38 -22.12 -6.88
CA ASP A 586 -14.78 -22.30 -7.25
C ASP A 586 -15.55 -20.96 -7.26
N ALA A 587 -15.06 -19.96 -6.51
CA ALA A 587 -15.53 -18.58 -6.55
C ALA A 587 -14.44 -17.55 -6.17
N VAL A 588 -14.62 -16.31 -6.63
CA VAL A 588 -13.81 -15.13 -6.26
C VAL A 588 -14.67 -14.03 -5.68
N TYR A 589 -14.06 -13.16 -4.87
CA TYR A 589 -14.75 -12.16 -4.05
C TYR A 589 -14.19 -10.77 -4.35
N SER A 590 -15.08 -9.80 -4.56
CA SER A 590 -14.76 -8.38 -4.56
C SER A 590 -15.70 -7.66 -3.60
N ALA A 591 -15.17 -6.83 -2.73
CA ALA A 591 -15.97 -6.13 -1.73
C ALA A 591 -15.62 -4.64 -1.63
N SER A 592 -16.65 -3.82 -1.47
CA SER A 592 -16.53 -2.39 -1.14
C SER A 592 -16.80 -2.22 0.35
N GLN A 593 -15.76 -1.89 1.11
CA GLN A 593 -15.78 -1.68 2.57
C GLN A 593 -15.47 -0.22 2.92
N TYR A 594 -16.11 0.71 2.23
CA TYR A 594 -15.85 2.14 2.39
C TYR A 594 -16.70 2.73 3.54
N PRO A 595 -16.09 3.31 4.60
CA PRO A 595 -16.84 3.89 5.72
C PRO A 595 -17.83 4.99 5.30
N GLY A 596 -19.04 4.97 5.84
CA GLY A 596 -20.12 5.90 5.49
C GLY A 596 -20.86 5.55 4.18
N GLN A 597 -20.53 4.43 3.53
CA GLN A 597 -21.26 3.89 2.39
C GLN A 597 -21.82 2.51 2.74
N THR A 598 -22.86 2.05 2.04
CA THR A 598 -23.36 0.68 2.18
C THR A 598 -22.26 -0.33 1.80
N TYR A 599 -22.14 -1.40 2.58
CA TYR A 599 -21.25 -2.50 2.25
C TYR A 599 -21.76 -3.21 1.00
N LYS A 600 -20.87 -3.54 0.08
CA LYS A 600 -21.21 -4.29 -1.14
C LYS A 600 -20.27 -5.47 -1.31
N LEU A 601 -20.81 -6.60 -1.77
CA LEU A 601 -20.04 -7.80 -2.08
C LEU A 601 -20.51 -8.40 -3.41
N ALA A 602 -19.56 -8.85 -4.21
CA ALA A 602 -19.76 -9.69 -5.38
C ALA A 602 -19.02 -11.02 -5.19
N VAL A 603 -19.75 -12.13 -5.17
CA VAL A 603 -19.20 -13.49 -5.19
C VAL A 603 -19.40 -14.05 -6.60
N ARG A 604 -18.32 -14.28 -7.35
CA ARG A 604 -18.38 -14.66 -8.76
C ARG A 604 -17.91 -16.08 -9.00
N THR A 605 -18.64 -16.76 -9.88
CA THR A 605 -18.25 -18.02 -10.51
C THR A 605 -18.05 -17.78 -12.01
N HIS A 606 -17.86 -18.83 -12.81
CA HIS A 606 -17.87 -18.70 -14.27
C HIS A 606 -19.26 -18.32 -14.82
N ASP A 607 -20.33 -18.84 -14.20
CA ASP A 607 -21.67 -18.76 -14.79
C ASP A 607 -22.60 -17.78 -14.06
N HIS A 608 -22.34 -17.53 -12.76
CA HIS A 608 -23.21 -16.75 -11.89
C HIS A 608 -22.44 -15.83 -10.95
N THR A 609 -23.09 -14.74 -10.54
CA THR A 609 -22.62 -13.79 -9.53
C THR A 609 -23.70 -13.58 -8.47
N MET A 610 -23.35 -13.75 -7.19
CA MET A 610 -24.16 -13.25 -6.09
C MET A 610 -23.76 -11.82 -5.77
N ARG A 611 -24.74 -10.91 -5.71
CA ARG A 611 -24.59 -9.54 -5.22
C ARG A 611 -25.25 -9.39 -3.87
N VAL A 612 -24.56 -8.72 -2.95
CA VAL A 612 -25.03 -8.42 -1.60
C VAL A 612 -24.77 -6.95 -1.32
N GLU A 613 -25.76 -6.26 -0.77
CA GLU A 613 -25.64 -4.87 -0.31
C GLU A 613 -26.40 -4.68 1.01
N THR A 614 -25.74 -4.08 2.00
CA THR A 614 -26.37 -3.75 3.29
C THR A 614 -27.22 -2.49 3.18
N GLN A 615 -28.20 -2.32 4.07
CA GLN A 615 -28.90 -1.05 4.20
C GLN A 615 -28.08 -0.04 5.01
N GLU A 616 -27.45 -0.48 6.10
CA GLU A 616 -26.66 0.39 6.96
C GLU A 616 -25.27 0.64 6.35
N PRO A 617 -24.70 1.86 6.49
CA PRO A 617 -23.33 2.11 6.08
C PRO A 617 -22.30 1.37 6.95
N VAL A 618 -21.13 1.11 6.35
CA VAL A 618 -19.94 0.60 7.04
C VAL A 618 -19.46 1.64 8.05
N ASP A 619 -19.16 1.22 9.28
CA ASP A 619 -18.60 2.07 10.33
C ASP A 619 -17.08 2.30 10.10
N GLU A 620 -16.46 3.22 10.85
CA GLU A 620 -15.04 3.58 10.70
C GLU A 620 -14.08 2.39 10.90
N ASP A 621 -14.47 1.40 11.70
CA ASP A 621 -13.69 0.19 11.96
C ASP A 621 -13.98 -0.99 11.02
N GLY A 622 -14.81 -0.75 10.01
CA GLY A 622 -15.15 -1.71 8.97
C GLY A 622 -16.31 -2.64 9.32
N THR A 623 -16.87 -2.56 10.53
CA THR A 623 -18.05 -3.35 10.91
C THR A 623 -19.32 -2.81 10.27
N VAL A 624 -20.31 -3.68 10.04
CA VAL A 624 -21.58 -3.29 9.39
C VAL A 624 -22.72 -4.24 9.79
N ASP A 625 -23.93 -3.69 9.92
CA ASP A 625 -25.13 -4.47 10.21
C ASP A 625 -25.67 -5.16 8.94
N PHE A 626 -25.80 -6.48 9.01
CA PHE A 626 -26.36 -7.30 7.93
C PHE A 626 -27.83 -7.68 8.15
N MET A 627 -28.50 -7.21 9.22
CA MET A 627 -29.92 -7.52 9.49
C MET A 627 -30.83 -7.18 8.30
N ILE A 628 -30.58 -6.06 7.63
CA ILE A 628 -31.32 -5.65 6.43
C ILE A 628 -30.34 -5.60 5.27
N THR A 629 -30.43 -6.61 4.41
CA THR A 629 -29.52 -6.83 3.29
C THR A 629 -30.30 -7.17 2.02
N ARG A 630 -29.98 -6.50 0.91
CA ARG A 630 -30.42 -6.89 -0.43
C ARG A 630 -29.45 -7.95 -0.95
N ALA A 631 -29.97 -9.09 -1.37
CA ALA A 631 -29.17 -10.14 -2.01
C ALA A 631 -29.87 -10.67 -3.26
N GLY A 632 -29.10 -10.94 -4.31
CA GLY A 632 -29.58 -11.55 -5.54
C GLY A 632 -28.49 -12.39 -6.20
N ILE A 633 -28.87 -13.46 -6.88
CA ILE A 633 -27.97 -14.29 -7.69
C ILE A 633 -28.37 -14.10 -9.14
N TYR A 634 -27.39 -13.82 -9.99
CA TYR A 634 -27.59 -13.46 -11.39
C TYR A 634 -26.70 -14.33 -12.27
N PRO A 635 -27.11 -14.68 -13.50
CA PRO A 635 -26.18 -15.11 -14.52
C PRO A 635 -25.11 -14.03 -14.72
N ARG A 636 -23.87 -14.45 -14.92
CA ARG A 636 -22.73 -13.53 -15.07
C ARG A 636 -22.97 -12.56 -16.24
N GLY A 637 -22.69 -11.27 -16.02
CA GLY A 637 -22.94 -10.20 -16.99
C GLY A 637 -24.35 -9.60 -16.93
N HIS A 638 -25.24 -10.12 -16.08
CA HIS A 638 -26.59 -9.60 -15.84
C HIS A 638 -26.79 -9.15 -14.39
N GLU A 639 -25.70 -8.82 -13.69
CA GLU A 639 -25.75 -8.39 -12.29
C GLU A 639 -26.67 -7.17 -12.10
N LEU A 640 -27.48 -7.21 -11.05
CA LEU A 640 -28.42 -6.15 -10.65
C LEU A 640 -29.60 -5.89 -11.62
N ASP A 641 -29.73 -6.65 -12.71
CA ASP A 641 -30.94 -6.65 -13.54
C ASP A 641 -32.01 -7.58 -12.94
N GLU A 642 -33.12 -7.00 -12.48
CA GLU A 642 -34.21 -7.73 -11.83
C GLU A 642 -34.89 -8.76 -12.74
N ASN A 643 -34.78 -8.64 -14.05
CA ASN A 643 -35.33 -9.63 -14.99
C ASN A 643 -34.50 -10.91 -15.06
N TYR A 644 -33.26 -10.88 -14.56
CA TYR A 644 -32.31 -11.99 -14.60
C TYR A 644 -32.01 -12.56 -13.22
N VAL A 645 -32.67 -12.10 -12.16
CA VAL A 645 -32.49 -12.68 -10.83
C VAL A 645 -32.94 -14.15 -10.84
N VAL A 646 -32.05 -15.04 -10.39
CA VAL A 646 -32.30 -16.47 -10.30
C VAL A 646 -32.45 -16.84 -8.83
N ASP A 647 -33.58 -17.47 -8.52
CA ASP A 647 -33.81 -18.02 -7.19
C ASP A 647 -33.92 -19.55 -7.26
N SER A 648 -32.81 -20.25 -7.01
CA SER A 648 -32.77 -21.72 -6.97
C SER A 648 -32.16 -22.23 -5.66
N ALA A 649 -32.66 -23.36 -5.17
CA ALA A 649 -32.17 -23.94 -3.92
C ALA A 649 -30.68 -24.34 -4.00
N GLU A 650 -30.24 -24.81 -5.16
CA GLU A 650 -28.84 -25.18 -5.43
C GLU A 650 -27.90 -23.97 -5.39
N LEU A 651 -28.25 -22.88 -6.09
CA LEU A 651 -27.44 -21.66 -6.09
C LEU A 651 -27.39 -21.02 -4.71
N ARG A 652 -28.50 -21.01 -3.95
CA ARG A 652 -28.49 -20.53 -2.56
C ARG A 652 -27.60 -21.39 -1.66
N ALA A 653 -27.64 -22.72 -1.82
CA ALA A 653 -26.78 -23.64 -1.06
C ALA A 653 -25.30 -23.44 -1.38
N PHE A 654 -24.96 -23.02 -2.61
CA PHE A 654 -23.60 -22.68 -3.00
C PHE A 654 -23.17 -21.29 -2.46
N PHE A 655 -23.93 -20.24 -2.78
CA PHE A 655 -23.51 -18.86 -2.57
C PHE A 655 -23.69 -18.36 -1.14
N CYS A 656 -24.82 -18.65 -0.48
CA CYS A 656 -25.14 -18.05 0.81
C CYS A 656 -24.12 -18.41 1.92
N PRO A 657 -23.66 -19.68 2.06
CA PRO A 657 -22.63 -20.00 3.05
C PRO A 657 -21.30 -19.30 2.77
N ARG A 658 -20.89 -19.21 1.50
CA ARG A 658 -19.65 -18.54 1.07
C ARG A 658 -19.68 -17.05 1.38
N ALA A 659 -20.76 -16.37 1.01
CA ALA A 659 -20.94 -14.95 1.31
C ALA A 659 -20.92 -14.69 2.84
N ARG A 660 -21.62 -15.52 3.63
CA ARG A 660 -21.64 -15.41 5.09
C ARG A 660 -20.27 -15.63 5.72
N ASP A 661 -19.53 -16.64 5.26
CA ASP A 661 -18.19 -16.93 5.77
C ASP A 661 -17.22 -15.79 5.45
N PHE A 662 -17.26 -15.26 4.23
CA PHE A 662 -16.42 -14.13 3.81
C PHE A 662 -16.61 -12.86 4.66
N VAL A 663 -17.84 -12.56 5.08
CA VAL A 663 -18.14 -11.33 5.85
C VAL A 663 -18.15 -11.55 7.36
N ARG A 664 -17.93 -12.77 7.85
CA ARG A 664 -18.22 -13.16 9.24
C ARG A 664 -17.52 -12.29 10.29
N GLU A 665 -16.33 -11.77 9.97
CA GLU A 665 -15.52 -11.00 10.92
C GLU A 665 -15.96 -9.55 11.05
N ILE A 666 -16.68 -9.02 10.05
CA ILE A 666 -17.12 -7.63 9.99
C ILE A 666 -18.64 -7.49 10.15
N ALA A 667 -19.39 -8.57 9.90
CA ALA A 667 -20.83 -8.59 10.00
C ALA A 667 -21.29 -8.59 11.46
N ASN A 668 -22.27 -7.73 11.77
CA ASN A 668 -23.03 -7.77 13.02
C ASN A 668 -24.54 -7.80 12.73
N ASN A 669 -25.35 -8.00 13.78
CA ASN A 669 -26.82 -8.00 13.70
C ASN A 669 -27.41 -6.89 14.58
N GLY A 670 -27.05 -5.64 14.27
CA GLY A 670 -27.49 -4.44 15.01
C GLY A 670 -26.67 -4.13 16.26
N GLU A 671 -25.51 -4.75 16.41
CA GLU A 671 -24.65 -4.57 17.58
C GLU A 671 -23.56 -3.55 17.27
N PHE A 672 -23.49 -2.46 18.03
CA PHE A 672 -22.52 -1.38 17.81
C PHE A 672 -22.10 -0.71 19.12
N TRP A 673 -21.01 0.07 19.05
CA TRP A 673 -20.57 0.93 20.15
C TRP A 673 -21.22 2.31 20.03
N PRO A 674 -22.03 2.75 21.01
CA PRO A 674 -22.72 4.05 20.92
C PRO A 674 -21.76 5.24 20.75
N SER A 675 -20.58 5.17 21.36
CA SER A 675 -19.55 6.19 21.27
C SER A 675 -18.97 6.37 19.86
N MET A 676 -18.97 5.32 19.04
CA MET A 676 -18.49 5.37 17.66
C MET A 676 -19.53 6.01 16.75
N ARG A 677 -20.79 5.57 16.83
CA ARG A 677 -21.89 6.18 16.08
C ARG A 677 -22.12 7.65 16.45
N ALA A 678 -21.87 8.02 17.71
CA ALA A 678 -21.93 9.41 18.15
C ALA A 678 -20.89 10.33 17.47
N ALA A 679 -19.81 9.77 16.91
CA ALA A 679 -18.83 10.54 16.13
C ALA A 679 -19.27 10.75 14.66
N ARG A 680 -20.30 10.04 14.21
CA ARG A 680 -20.87 10.07 12.84
C ARG A 680 -22.40 9.99 12.86
N PRO A 681 -23.10 10.89 13.60
CA PRO A 681 -24.56 10.83 13.69
C PRO A 681 -25.24 10.86 12.31
N GLU A 682 -24.66 11.59 11.36
CA GLU A 682 -25.17 11.76 10.00
C GLU A 682 -25.24 10.47 9.17
N TRP A 683 -24.42 9.46 9.49
CA TRP A 683 -24.46 8.17 8.79
C TRP A 683 -25.59 7.26 9.27
N PHE A 684 -25.98 7.40 10.53
CA PHE A 684 -26.89 6.48 11.21
C PHE A 684 -28.25 7.13 11.55
N GLY A 685 -28.63 8.16 10.79
CA GLY A 685 -29.94 8.82 10.91
C GLY A 685 -30.07 9.83 12.07
N GLY A 686 -28.96 10.19 12.72
CA GLY A 686 -28.89 11.28 13.69
C GLY A 686 -28.84 12.65 13.00
N GLN A 687 -29.22 13.71 13.74
CA GLN A 687 -28.96 15.08 13.31
C GLN A 687 -27.48 15.43 13.57
N PRO A 688 -26.82 16.19 12.67
CA PRO A 688 -25.41 16.53 12.77
C PRO A 688 -25.06 17.42 13.97
#